data_AF-A0A4C1VZZ3-F1
#
_entry.id   AF-A0A4C1VZZ3-F1
#
_cell.length_a   1.000
_cell.length_b   1.000
_cell.length_c   1.000
_cell.angle_alpha   90.00
_cell.angle_beta   90.00
_cell.angle_gamma   90.00
#
_symmetry.space_group_name_H-M   'P 1'
#
loop_
_entity.id
_entity.type
_entity.pdbx_description
1 polymer ?
#
loop_
_entity_poly.entity_id
_entity_poly.type
_entity_poly.pdbx_seq_one_letter_code
_entity_poly.pdbx_strand_id
1 'polypeptide(L)'
;MDVSAIQTLEAAAQMLMAPPNVVTSEQRHQAESVFLEFRSTKNPYQLCREILEKSSSNYVLFEAAGLLKAALIREWRLLSQEDILSLREYLLNYLLRKDNPPFLREKLLQTIAIIIKRGSIDDSGRERKALLSELEKIILSSTINQQKLACSLILAIMQEYAITVKSADVGLIWEVHFRLKKSFENIDLKRIFRFTVEVLGQIVRSGHRPEGEQAMLTKQLLTIVETVLCWGQVSPLLPKRLIGAFEAIYESDTAPALRLNSSWRDTILQPELISLFFDIHMYVRCNSELANPSMTCLVQLASLSGVVVSDSNLKQQYLENYVNRFLNMMSNVQPVEREMLGIADIYRRLVQFFTPAMIAASPLALLQNLTTLTCHCIRGSVIEEGVNDDTVWRESLNRFLHTWSSLVHDTDGYSNETLQNPCIEVFNTYLQCRLAPPDGTRGTESNDGCNDDIKDDIEEDERKHHSNVLLIIGAIARKAPAHCCHILFSLLQDRSKRLKGHLQLMHMGKMPVSSGEQLISLFEDLHWILMITGHFLAVDCTEGETVMIPPEIIRYSLLENANIDASLRYLVGDSISPDNVDSVLRLVGETLRISSWECAALDAGLGAVFSPELSATMSWLLKIWANSYLMPQPTLYSEMSNVFECAWGRQSSGTGWTLARLVARAATCLRHLASQPPAAQHALQLLTTLAYIQD
;
A
#
# COMPACT_ATOMS: atom_id res chain seq x y z
N MET A 1 -0.70 -24.01 51.75
CA MET A 1 -1.91 -24.69 51.24
C MET A 1 -1.51 -26.04 50.68
N ASP A 2 -2.47 -26.98 50.59
CA ASP A 2 -2.23 -28.40 50.39
C ASP A 2 -1.67 -28.71 49.00
N VAL A 3 -0.60 -29.54 48.93
CA VAL A 3 0.00 -30.04 47.68
C VAL A 3 -1.06 -30.66 46.76
N SER A 4 -2.16 -31.13 47.34
CA SER A 4 -3.34 -31.65 46.65
C SER A 4 -3.94 -30.68 45.63
N ALA A 5 -4.00 -29.37 45.89
CA ALA A 5 -4.68 -28.44 44.97
C ALA A 5 -3.92 -28.25 43.64
N ILE A 6 -2.58 -28.22 43.71
CA ILE A 6 -1.71 -28.13 42.51
C ILE A 6 -1.83 -29.42 41.71
N GLN A 7 -1.79 -30.58 42.38
CA GLN A 7 -1.93 -31.89 41.71
C GLN A 7 -3.29 -32.05 41.02
N THR A 8 -4.38 -31.56 41.62
CA THR A 8 -5.71 -31.56 40.98
C THR A 8 -5.73 -30.72 39.71
N LEU A 9 -5.13 -29.52 39.73
CA LEU A 9 -5.03 -28.66 38.55
C LEU A 9 -4.13 -29.28 37.46
N GLU A 10 -3.03 -29.92 37.85
CA GLU A 10 -2.13 -30.59 36.90
C GLU A 10 -2.79 -31.80 36.25
N ALA A 11 -3.53 -32.61 37.02
CA ALA A 11 -4.32 -33.72 36.49
C ALA A 11 -5.42 -33.23 35.53
N ALA A 12 -6.14 -32.16 35.90
CA ALA A 12 -7.14 -31.54 35.03
C ALA A 12 -6.52 -30.99 33.73
N ALA A 13 -5.36 -30.35 33.82
CA ALA A 13 -4.64 -29.85 32.65
C ALA A 13 -4.22 -31.00 31.71
N GLN A 14 -3.75 -32.12 32.25
CA GLN A 14 -3.42 -33.30 31.46
C GLN A 14 -4.64 -33.83 30.71
N MET A 15 -5.82 -33.86 31.34
CA MET A 15 -7.07 -34.30 30.70
C MET A 15 -7.54 -33.35 29.58
N LEU A 16 -7.41 -32.03 29.78
CA LEU A 16 -7.80 -31.03 28.77
C LEU A 16 -6.87 -31.04 27.55
N MET A 17 -5.56 -31.17 27.78
CA MET A 17 -4.54 -31.14 26.73
C MET A 17 -4.33 -32.50 26.05
N ALA A 18 -4.88 -33.58 26.62
CA ALA A 18 -4.77 -34.90 26.02
C ALA A 18 -5.55 -34.99 24.69
N PRO A 19 -5.09 -35.80 23.73
CA PRO A 19 -5.78 -36.01 22.45
C PRO A 19 -7.25 -36.44 22.61
N PRO A 20 -8.15 -36.03 21.70
CA PRO A 20 -9.59 -36.26 21.82
C PRO A 20 -10.01 -37.74 21.80
N ASN A 21 -9.12 -38.64 21.36
CA ASN A 21 -9.31 -40.08 21.36
C ASN A 21 -8.91 -40.77 22.68
N VAL A 22 -8.30 -40.06 23.63
CA VAL A 22 -7.78 -40.63 24.88
C VAL A 22 -8.63 -40.25 26.10
N VAL A 23 -9.46 -39.21 26.00
CA VAL A 23 -10.27 -38.68 27.09
C VAL A 23 -11.72 -38.51 26.65
N THR A 24 -12.66 -38.94 27.50
CA THR A 24 -14.08 -38.80 27.17
C THR A 24 -14.55 -37.35 27.25
N SER A 25 -15.65 -37.02 26.56
CA SER A 25 -16.27 -35.69 26.65
C SER A 25 -16.61 -35.31 28.09
N GLU A 26 -17.09 -36.27 28.89
CA GLU A 26 -17.42 -36.06 30.30
C GLU A 26 -16.18 -35.74 31.16
N GLN A 27 -15.08 -36.48 30.97
CA GLN A 27 -13.82 -36.22 31.68
C GLN A 27 -13.24 -34.84 31.33
N ARG A 28 -13.32 -34.44 30.05
CA ARG A 28 -12.92 -33.09 29.63
C ARG A 28 -13.79 -32.01 30.25
N HIS A 29 -15.10 -32.22 30.31
CA HIS A 29 -16.01 -31.26 30.93
C HIS A 29 -15.77 -31.14 32.46
N GLN A 30 -15.48 -32.26 33.14
CA GLN A 30 -15.07 -32.24 34.54
C GLN A 30 -13.77 -31.45 34.74
N ALA A 31 -12.77 -31.68 33.88
CA ALA A 31 -11.51 -30.93 33.93
C ALA A 31 -11.68 -29.43 33.65
N GLU A 32 -12.58 -29.06 32.73
CA GLU A 32 -12.94 -27.66 32.46
C GLU A 32 -13.62 -27.01 33.68
N SER A 33 -14.53 -27.72 34.34
CA SER A 33 -15.20 -27.26 35.56
C SER A 33 -14.20 -26.92 36.67
N VAL A 34 -13.15 -27.71 36.85
CA VAL A 34 -12.06 -27.42 37.80
C VAL A 34 -11.41 -26.07 37.51
N PHE A 35 -11.12 -25.76 36.24
CA PHE A 35 -10.53 -24.47 35.88
C PHE A 35 -11.53 -23.31 35.96
N LEU A 36 -12.83 -23.54 35.72
CA LEU A 36 -13.86 -22.54 35.96
C LEU A 36 -13.96 -22.17 37.44
N GLU A 37 -13.95 -23.17 38.32
CA GLU A 37 -13.91 -22.95 39.78
C GLU A 37 -12.62 -22.21 40.17
N PHE A 38 -11.46 -22.66 39.67
CA PHE A 38 -10.19 -22.01 39.92
C PHE A 38 -10.21 -20.52 39.51
N ARG A 39 -10.72 -20.18 38.32
CA ARG A 39 -10.85 -18.79 37.84
C ARG A 39 -11.75 -17.92 38.72
N SER A 40 -12.68 -18.53 39.46
CA SER A 40 -13.59 -17.85 40.37
C SER A 40 -12.99 -17.56 41.77
N THR A 41 -11.81 -18.12 42.07
CA THR A 41 -11.13 -17.97 43.37
C THR A 41 -10.94 -16.50 43.73
N LYS A 42 -11.30 -16.14 44.97
CA LYS A 42 -11.10 -14.80 45.56
C LYS A 42 -9.80 -14.73 46.34
N ASN A 43 -9.12 -13.58 46.33
CA ASN A 43 -7.81 -13.41 46.96
C ASN A 43 -6.78 -14.50 46.56
N PRO A 44 -6.57 -14.79 45.26
CA PRO A 44 -5.78 -15.94 44.82
C PRO A 44 -4.26 -15.70 44.87
N TYR A 45 -3.76 -14.55 45.32
CA TYR A 45 -2.36 -14.15 45.12
C TYR A 45 -1.36 -15.15 45.70
N GLN A 46 -1.55 -15.60 46.94
CA GLN A 46 -0.64 -16.58 47.55
C GLN A 46 -0.70 -17.94 46.84
N LEU A 47 -1.90 -18.38 46.45
CA LEU A 47 -2.11 -19.62 45.70
C LEU A 47 -1.39 -19.57 44.34
N CYS A 48 -1.58 -18.49 43.59
CA CYS A 48 -0.92 -18.28 42.31
C CYS A 48 0.61 -18.23 42.46
N ARG A 49 1.15 -17.57 43.50
CA ARG A 49 2.60 -17.60 43.80
C ARG A 49 3.10 -19.03 44.03
N GLU A 50 2.38 -19.81 44.84
CA GLU A 50 2.75 -21.21 45.08
C GLU A 50 2.71 -22.06 43.82
N ILE A 51 1.70 -21.86 42.95
CA ILE A 51 1.60 -22.54 41.65
C ILE A 51 2.78 -22.16 40.74
N LEU A 52 3.09 -20.87 40.61
CA LEU A 52 4.20 -20.38 39.80
C LEU A 52 5.56 -20.95 40.27
N GLU A 53 5.73 -21.19 41.57
CA GLU A 53 6.97 -21.74 42.10
C GLU A 53 7.09 -23.26 41.95
N LYS A 54 5.98 -23.99 42.08
CA LYS A 54 5.99 -25.46 42.26
C LYS A 54 5.49 -26.24 41.07
N SER A 55 4.60 -25.69 40.25
CA SER A 55 3.99 -26.44 39.13
C SER A 55 4.95 -26.54 37.95
N SER A 56 4.96 -27.69 37.30
CA SER A 56 5.68 -27.91 36.04
C SER A 56 4.76 -27.91 34.81
N SER A 57 3.45 -27.72 34.99
CA SER A 57 2.49 -27.74 33.90
C SER A 57 2.32 -26.35 33.26
N ASN A 58 2.70 -26.22 31.99
CA ASN A 58 2.58 -24.98 31.21
C ASN A 58 1.15 -24.41 31.21
N TYR A 59 0.13 -25.27 31.13
CA TYR A 59 -1.27 -24.86 31.15
C TYR A 59 -1.68 -24.32 32.53
N VAL A 60 -1.26 -24.98 33.61
CA VAL A 60 -1.56 -24.53 34.98
C VAL A 60 -0.86 -23.20 35.28
N LEU A 61 0.39 -23.03 34.81
CA LEU A 61 1.11 -21.76 34.92
C LEU A 61 0.41 -20.63 34.13
N PHE A 62 -0.09 -20.92 32.92
CA PHE A 62 -0.87 -19.99 32.11
C PHE A 62 -2.15 -19.55 32.82
N GLU A 63 -2.90 -20.49 33.37
CA GLU A 63 -4.14 -20.24 34.11
C GLU A 63 -3.89 -19.47 35.41
N ALA A 64 -2.83 -19.80 36.14
CA ALA A 64 -2.44 -19.08 37.36
C ALA A 64 -2.05 -17.63 37.06
N ALA A 65 -1.28 -17.38 36.00
CA ALA A 65 -0.96 -16.02 35.57
C ALA A 65 -2.22 -15.26 35.10
N GLY A 66 -3.14 -15.94 34.40
CA GLY A 66 -4.42 -15.38 33.98
C GLY A 66 -5.31 -14.99 35.17
N LEU A 67 -5.47 -15.88 36.15
CA LEU A 67 -6.21 -15.63 37.38
C LEU A 67 -5.58 -14.49 38.18
N LEU A 68 -4.25 -14.45 38.30
CA LEU A 68 -3.56 -13.39 39.02
C LEU A 68 -3.81 -12.01 38.38
N LYS A 69 -3.78 -11.91 37.04
CA LYS A 69 -4.16 -10.70 36.30
C LYS A 69 -5.62 -10.32 36.55
N ALA A 70 -6.55 -11.26 36.40
CA ALA A 70 -7.99 -11.01 36.55
C ALA A 70 -8.35 -10.58 37.98
N ALA A 71 -7.80 -11.26 38.97
CA ALA A 71 -8.00 -10.94 40.39
C ALA A 71 -7.44 -9.57 40.74
N LEU A 72 -6.23 -9.23 40.26
CA LEU A 72 -5.62 -7.91 40.46
C LEU A 72 -6.54 -6.78 39.97
N ILE A 73 -7.16 -6.92 38.80
CA ILE A 73 -8.08 -5.91 38.25
C ILE A 73 -9.36 -5.84 39.09
N ARG A 74 -9.95 -7.01 39.40
CA ARG A 74 -11.21 -7.14 40.14
C ARG A 74 -11.12 -6.61 41.56
N GLU A 75 -10.00 -6.88 42.24
CA GLU A 75 -9.82 -6.65 43.67
C GLU A 75 -8.89 -5.46 43.96
N TRP A 76 -8.46 -4.68 42.94
CA TRP A 76 -7.51 -3.57 43.08
C TRP A 76 -7.78 -2.64 44.27
N ARG A 77 -9.05 -2.27 44.49
CA ARG A 77 -9.46 -1.34 45.57
C ARG A 77 -9.37 -1.96 46.97
N LEU A 78 -9.23 -3.27 47.07
CA LEU A 78 -9.14 -4.02 48.33
C LEU A 78 -7.69 -4.28 48.75
N LEU A 79 -6.73 -4.08 47.85
CA LEU A 79 -5.31 -4.31 48.10
C LEU A 79 -4.66 -3.10 48.77
N SER A 80 -3.78 -3.35 49.73
CA SER A 80 -2.93 -2.30 50.30
C SER A 80 -1.80 -1.92 49.33
N GLN A 81 -1.21 -0.74 49.50
CA GLN A 81 -0.05 -0.34 48.69
C GLN A 81 1.14 -1.30 48.89
N GLU A 82 1.34 -1.81 50.11
CA GLU A 82 2.40 -2.77 50.41
C GLU A 82 2.21 -4.09 49.66
N ASP A 83 0.97 -4.60 49.60
CA ASP A 83 0.65 -5.84 48.87
C ASP A 83 0.91 -5.70 47.37
N ILE A 84 0.55 -4.54 46.79
CA ILE A 84 0.75 -4.24 45.37
C ILE A 84 2.26 -4.17 45.06
N LEU A 85 3.04 -3.48 45.89
CA LEU A 85 4.49 -3.37 45.73
C LEU A 85 5.17 -4.74 45.88
N SER A 86 4.81 -5.50 46.92
CA SER A 86 5.28 -6.87 47.14
C SER A 86 4.97 -7.80 45.97
N LEU A 87 3.79 -7.69 45.38
CA LEU A 87 3.42 -8.46 44.20
C LEU A 87 4.25 -8.08 42.98
N ARG A 88 4.41 -6.78 42.72
CA ARG A 88 5.24 -6.28 41.62
C ARG A 88 6.67 -6.78 41.72
N GLU A 89 7.29 -6.63 42.89
CA GLU A 89 8.66 -7.08 43.16
C GLU A 89 8.80 -8.59 43.03
N TYR A 90 7.82 -9.35 43.54
CA TYR A 90 7.81 -10.80 43.36
C TYR A 90 7.80 -11.19 41.88
N LEU A 91 6.91 -10.62 41.08
CA LEU A 91 6.78 -10.96 39.67
C LEU A 91 8.04 -10.59 38.87
N LEU A 92 8.65 -9.43 39.16
CA LEU A 92 9.92 -9.03 38.55
C LEU A 92 11.05 -10.00 38.93
N ASN A 93 11.18 -10.34 40.21
CA ASN A 93 12.18 -11.30 40.68
C ASN A 93 11.97 -12.70 40.08
N TYR A 94 10.71 -13.13 39.93
CA TYR A 94 10.36 -14.40 39.31
C TYR A 94 10.84 -14.46 37.85
N LEU A 95 10.57 -13.40 37.07
CA LEU A 95 10.99 -13.30 35.68
C LEU A 95 12.52 -13.20 35.51
N LEU A 96 13.23 -12.66 36.50
CA LEU A 96 14.69 -12.57 36.51
C LEU A 96 15.37 -13.90 36.88
N ARG A 97 14.73 -14.73 37.71
CA ARG A 97 15.33 -15.96 38.27
C ARG A 97 15.15 -17.18 37.38
N LYS A 98 14.01 -17.30 36.69
CA LYS A 98 13.65 -18.47 35.90
C LYS A 98 13.56 -18.11 34.42
N ASP A 99 14.04 -19.00 33.56
CA ASP A 99 13.68 -18.93 32.14
C ASP A 99 12.25 -19.43 31.98
N ASN A 100 11.39 -18.60 31.41
CA ASN A 100 9.95 -18.80 31.36
C ASN A 100 9.51 -18.94 29.90
N PRO A 101 8.53 -19.81 29.60
CA PRO A 101 7.93 -19.89 28.28
C PRO A 101 7.40 -18.51 27.82
N PRO A 102 7.44 -18.18 26.51
CA PRO A 102 7.02 -16.87 26.00
C PRO A 102 5.63 -16.44 26.45
N PHE A 103 4.64 -17.34 26.38
CA PHE A 103 3.26 -17.05 26.80
C PHE A 103 3.15 -16.63 28.27
N LEU A 104 3.97 -17.22 29.16
CA LEU A 104 3.93 -16.96 30.59
C LEU A 104 4.62 -15.63 30.87
N ARG A 105 5.80 -15.44 30.25
CA ARG A 105 6.56 -14.19 30.32
C ARG A 105 5.69 -13.00 29.89
N GLU A 106 5.02 -13.08 28.76
CA GLU A 106 4.13 -12.02 28.25
C GLU A 106 2.98 -11.71 29.22
N LYS A 107 2.28 -12.72 29.75
CA LYS A 107 1.19 -12.51 30.73
C LYS A 107 1.67 -11.85 32.03
N LEU A 108 2.82 -12.28 32.56
CA LEU A 108 3.37 -11.71 33.80
C LEU A 108 3.85 -10.27 33.57
N LEU A 109 4.52 -10.00 32.44
CA LEU A 109 4.92 -8.64 32.06
C LEU A 109 3.71 -7.72 31.88
N GLN A 110 2.64 -8.20 31.22
CA GLN A 110 1.39 -7.44 31.10
C GLN A 110 0.77 -7.17 32.47
N THR A 111 0.78 -8.14 33.39
CA THR A 111 0.30 -7.95 34.76
C THR A 111 1.08 -6.84 35.49
N ILE A 112 2.41 -6.84 35.37
CA ILE A 112 3.26 -5.78 35.92
C ILE A 112 2.92 -4.42 35.28
N ALA A 113 2.74 -4.38 33.95
CA ALA A 113 2.34 -3.16 33.25
C ALA A 113 0.98 -2.61 33.74
N ILE A 114 0.02 -3.49 34.04
CA ILE A 114 -1.28 -3.12 34.64
C ILE A 114 -1.09 -2.53 36.03
N ILE A 115 -0.25 -3.14 36.89
CA ILE A 115 0.09 -2.59 38.21
C ILE A 115 0.60 -1.15 38.06
N ILE A 116 1.53 -0.93 37.14
CA ILE A 116 2.15 0.39 36.90
C ILE A 116 1.12 1.39 36.39
N LYS A 117 0.31 1.01 35.40
CA LYS A 117 -0.71 1.90 34.80
C LYS A 117 -1.78 2.29 35.82
N ARG A 118 -2.28 1.33 36.61
CA ARG A 118 -3.28 1.61 37.65
C ARG A 118 -2.68 2.42 38.81
N GLY A 119 -1.48 2.09 39.27
CA GLY A 119 -0.79 2.86 40.31
C GLY A 119 -0.52 4.32 39.91
N SER A 120 -0.33 4.57 38.61
CA SER A 120 -0.12 5.92 38.06
C SER A 120 -1.32 6.86 38.23
N ILE A 121 -2.50 6.33 38.57
CA ILE A 121 -3.67 7.15 38.94
C ILE A 121 -3.46 7.82 40.28
N ASP A 122 -2.88 7.09 41.25
CA ASP A 122 -2.77 7.52 42.64
C ASP A 122 -1.50 8.35 42.88
N ASP A 123 -0.38 7.98 42.24
CA ASP A 123 0.91 8.62 42.48
C ASP A 123 1.35 9.60 41.37
N SER A 124 0.48 9.83 40.37
CA SER A 124 0.76 10.65 39.18
C SER A 124 1.96 10.17 38.33
N GLY A 125 2.24 8.86 38.35
CA GLY A 125 3.29 8.22 37.56
C GLY A 125 4.70 8.35 38.14
N ARG A 126 4.85 8.57 39.44
CA ARG A 126 6.17 8.66 40.09
C ARG A 126 6.91 7.33 40.07
N GLU A 127 6.25 6.24 40.48
CA GLU A 127 6.77 4.88 40.46
C GLU A 127 7.12 4.42 39.04
N ARG A 128 6.28 4.78 38.06
CA ARG A 128 6.56 4.53 36.64
C ARG A 128 7.89 5.14 36.21
N LYS A 129 8.15 6.40 36.56
CA LYS A 129 9.40 7.10 36.22
C LYS A 129 10.60 6.48 36.92
N ALA A 130 10.45 6.08 38.18
CA ALA A 130 11.51 5.40 38.93
C ALA A 130 11.89 4.09 38.25
N LEU A 131 10.89 3.25 37.95
CA LEU A 131 11.09 1.98 37.26
C LEU A 131 11.75 2.17 35.88
N LEU A 132 11.26 3.10 35.06
CA LEU A 132 11.89 3.37 33.76
C LEU A 132 13.35 3.82 33.89
N SER A 133 13.71 4.49 34.99
CA SER A 133 15.10 4.87 35.28
C SER A 133 15.98 3.67 35.65
N GLU A 134 15.42 2.68 36.32
CA GLU A 134 16.11 1.42 36.62
C GLU A 134 16.27 0.57 35.38
N LEU A 135 15.22 0.46 34.56
CA LEU A 135 15.26 -0.27 33.29
C LEU A 135 16.25 0.34 32.30
N GLU A 136 16.32 1.67 32.23
CA GLU A 136 17.34 2.38 31.45
C GLU A 136 18.76 1.99 31.87
N LYS A 137 19.05 1.94 33.18
CA LYS A 137 20.36 1.49 33.70
C LYS A 137 20.64 0.04 33.35
N ILE A 138 19.64 -0.84 33.46
CA ILE A 138 19.78 -2.27 33.11
C ILE A 138 20.11 -2.40 31.62
N ILE A 139 19.38 -1.70 30.75
CA ILE A 139 19.62 -1.75 29.30
C ILE A 139 21.03 -1.26 28.95
N LEU A 140 21.55 -0.24 29.64
CA LEU A 140 22.88 0.31 29.35
C LEU A 140 24.05 -0.50 29.92
N SER A 141 23.86 -1.30 30.97
CA SER A 141 25.01 -1.84 31.74
C SER A 141 24.91 -3.30 32.19
N SER A 142 23.82 -4.01 31.89
CA SER A 142 23.60 -5.39 32.33
C SER A 142 23.84 -6.44 31.23
N THR A 143 23.66 -7.71 31.57
CA THR A 143 23.79 -8.83 30.62
C THR A 143 22.68 -8.81 29.57
N ILE A 144 22.92 -9.38 28.38
CA ILE A 144 21.95 -9.41 27.28
C ILE A 144 20.58 -9.97 27.72
N ASN A 145 20.55 -11.01 28.56
CA ASN A 145 19.30 -11.57 29.06
C ASN A 145 18.52 -10.59 29.96
N GLN A 146 19.21 -9.82 30.80
CA GLN A 146 18.58 -8.77 31.61
C GLN A 146 18.12 -7.58 30.75
N GLN A 147 18.91 -7.19 29.75
CA GLN A 147 18.54 -6.15 28.77
C GLN A 147 17.27 -6.56 28.00
N LYS A 148 17.19 -7.81 27.53
CA LYS A 148 16.02 -8.34 26.82
C LYS A 148 14.76 -8.33 27.67
N LEU A 149 14.87 -8.73 28.95
CA LEU A 149 13.74 -8.68 29.87
C LEU A 149 13.30 -7.24 30.13
N ALA A 150 14.24 -6.32 30.32
CA ALA A 150 13.95 -4.90 30.49
C ALA A 150 13.24 -4.31 29.24
N CYS A 151 13.70 -4.65 28.03
CA CYS A 151 13.05 -4.25 26.79
C CYS A 151 11.63 -4.80 26.69
N SER A 152 11.43 -6.06 27.05
CA SER A 152 10.12 -6.71 27.03
C SER A 152 9.15 -6.07 28.03
N LEU A 153 9.64 -5.64 29.21
CA LEU A 153 8.85 -4.90 30.18
C LEU A 153 8.49 -3.49 29.69
N ILE A 154 9.42 -2.78 29.04
CA ILE A 154 9.14 -1.48 28.41
C ILE A 154 8.05 -1.63 27.35
N LEU A 155 8.14 -2.63 26.47
CA LEU A 155 7.14 -2.92 25.46
C LEU A 155 5.77 -3.20 26.09
N ALA A 156 5.73 -4.04 27.14
CA ALA A 156 4.48 -4.32 27.86
C ALA A 156 3.87 -3.05 28.47
N ILE A 157 4.68 -2.18 29.08
CA ILE A 157 4.24 -0.88 29.60
C ILE A 157 3.70 0.00 28.47
N MET A 158 4.43 0.12 27.36
CA MET A 158 4.01 0.92 26.20
C MET A 158 2.68 0.43 25.63
N GLN A 159 2.56 -0.87 25.36
CA GLN A 159 1.31 -1.49 24.89
C GLN A 159 0.15 -1.20 25.84
N GLU A 160 0.39 -1.35 27.14
CA GLU A 160 -0.65 -1.12 28.15
C GLU A 160 -1.09 0.34 28.14
N TYR A 161 -0.18 1.32 27.99
CA TYR A 161 -0.52 2.74 27.89
C TYR A 161 -1.11 3.15 26.53
N ALA A 162 -0.85 2.40 25.45
CA ALA A 162 -1.43 2.65 24.13
C ALA A 162 -2.95 2.41 24.12
N ILE A 163 -3.43 1.43 24.91
CA ILE A 163 -4.85 1.04 25.01
C ILE A 163 -5.69 2.18 25.60
N THR A 164 -6.63 2.68 24.79
CA THR A 164 -7.61 3.72 25.19
C THR A 164 -9.05 3.23 25.29
N VAL A 165 -9.43 2.16 24.59
CA VAL A 165 -10.85 1.79 24.36
C VAL A 165 -11.28 0.44 24.98
N LYS A 166 -10.39 -0.56 25.09
CA LYS A 166 -10.70 -1.88 25.70
C LYS A 166 -10.80 -1.79 27.24
N SER A 167 -11.75 -1.01 27.75
CA SER A 167 -11.94 -0.68 29.17
C SER A 167 -12.19 -1.89 30.07
N ALA A 168 -12.67 -3.01 29.51
CA ALA A 168 -12.94 -4.24 30.25
C ALA A 168 -11.66 -4.93 30.74
N ASP A 169 -10.54 -4.82 30.01
CA ASP A 169 -9.32 -5.60 30.28
C ASP A 169 -8.47 -5.04 31.42
N VAL A 170 -8.72 -3.80 31.86
CA VAL A 170 -7.94 -3.11 32.89
C VAL A 170 -8.83 -2.54 33.99
N GLY A 171 -10.15 -2.56 33.84
CA GLY A 171 -11.11 -2.06 34.83
C GLY A 171 -11.05 -0.56 35.07
N LEU A 172 -10.73 0.22 34.03
CA LEU A 172 -10.68 1.69 34.05
C LEU A 172 -11.63 2.27 32.99
N ILE A 173 -12.19 3.45 33.28
CA ILE A 173 -13.01 4.18 32.30
C ILE A 173 -12.12 4.84 31.24
N TRP A 174 -12.68 5.06 30.05
CA TRP A 174 -12.00 5.66 28.90
C TRP A 174 -11.30 6.99 29.24
N GLU A 175 -11.95 7.90 29.98
CA GLU A 175 -11.38 9.20 30.33
C GLU A 175 -10.08 9.09 31.15
N VAL A 176 -9.97 8.04 31.97
CA VAL A 176 -8.77 7.75 32.74
C VAL A 176 -7.69 7.18 31.83
N HIS A 177 -8.03 6.24 30.94
CA HIS A 177 -7.09 5.72 29.94
C HIS A 177 -6.50 6.83 29.07
N PHE A 178 -7.35 7.72 28.56
CA PHE A 178 -6.95 8.86 27.75
C PHE A 178 -5.99 9.79 28.49
N ARG A 179 -6.30 10.14 29.76
CA ARG A 179 -5.46 11.00 30.59
C ARG A 179 -4.09 10.37 30.88
N LEU A 180 -4.07 9.08 31.22
CA LEU A 180 -2.84 8.34 31.49
C LEU A 180 -1.96 8.25 30.24
N LYS A 181 -2.55 7.95 29.07
CA LYS A 181 -1.85 7.93 27.79
C LYS A 181 -1.22 9.29 27.47
N LYS A 182 -2.00 10.37 27.56
CA LYS A 182 -1.50 11.73 27.33
C LYS A 182 -0.36 12.11 28.29
N SER A 183 -0.44 11.69 29.55
CA SER A 183 0.64 11.88 30.52
C SER A 183 1.91 11.10 30.13
N PHE A 184 1.75 9.84 29.72
CA PHE A 184 2.85 8.99 29.27
C PHE A 184 3.53 9.52 28.01
N GLU A 185 2.76 9.96 27.01
CA GLU A 185 3.24 10.59 25.78
C GLU A 185 4.12 11.82 26.05
N ASN A 186 3.69 12.66 27.00
CA ASN A 186 4.38 13.92 27.29
C ASN A 186 5.65 13.74 28.14
N ILE A 187 5.73 12.69 28.96
CA ILE A 187 6.79 12.56 29.96
C ILE A 187 7.77 11.43 29.65
N ASP A 188 7.27 10.27 29.26
CA ASP A 188 8.06 9.04 29.24
C ASP A 188 8.37 8.55 27.83
N LEU A 189 7.47 8.75 26.87
CA LEU A 189 7.63 8.23 25.50
C LEU A 189 8.91 8.77 24.82
N LYS A 190 9.17 10.09 24.95
CA LYS A 190 10.40 10.72 24.45
C LYS A 190 11.65 10.17 25.13
N ARG A 191 11.57 9.91 26.43
CA ARG A 191 12.69 9.36 27.19
C ARG A 191 13.02 7.95 26.72
N ILE A 192 12.00 7.10 26.59
CA ILE A 192 12.13 5.72 26.08
C ILE A 192 12.83 5.73 24.72
N PHE A 193 12.36 6.58 23.80
CA PHE A 193 13.00 6.75 22.50
C PHE A 193 14.48 7.07 22.60
N ARG A 194 14.86 8.09 23.39
CA ARG A 194 16.24 8.58 23.47
C ARG A 194 17.23 7.51 23.94
N PHE A 195 16.98 6.86 25.08
CA PHE A 195 17.94 5.86 25.57
C PHE A 195 17.96 4.61 24.70
N THR A 196 16.84 4.25 24.06
CA THR A 196 16.79 3.08 23.17
C THR A 196 17.59 3.33 21.90
N VAL A 197 17.44 4.51 21.31
CA VAL A 197 18.23 4.95 20.15
C VAL A 197 19.71 5.08 20.49
N GLU A 198 20.05 5.55 21.69
CA GLU A 198 21.44 5.60 22.15
C GLU A 198 22.08 4.21 22.17
N VAL A 199 21.39 3.20 22.71
CA VAL A 199 21.85 1.81 22.76
C VAL A 199 21.99 1.24 21.34
N LEU A 200 21.00 1.46 20.47
CA LEU A 200 21.09 1.06 19.06
C LEU A 200 22.31 1.70 18.37
N GLY A 201 22.59 2.97 18.65
CA GLY A 201 23.77 3.65 18.13
C GLY A 201 25.08 3.06 18.66
N GLN A 202 25.14 2.63 19.92
CA GLN A 202 26.29 1.90 20.45
C GLN A 202 26.48 0.56 19.74
N ILE A 203 25.39 -0.17 19.49
CA ILE A 203 25.41 -1.45 18.75
C ILE A 203 25.97 -1.23 17.35
N VAL A 204 25.48 -0.25 16.60
CA VAL A 204 25.99 0.06 15.24
C VAL A 204 27.46 0.45 15.28
N ARG A 205 27.88 1.30 16.23
CA ARG A 205 29.29 1.71 16.39
C ARG A 205 30.23 0.56 16.77
N SER A 206 29.71 -0.54 17.32
CA SER A 206 30.52 -1.72 17.61
C SER A 206 31.10 -2.37 16.35
N GLY A 207 30.46 -2.17 15.19
CA GLY A 207 30.90 -2.69 13.89
C GLY A 207 30.64 -4.20 13.67
N HIS A 208 30.10 -4.93 14.64
CA HIS A 208 29.90 -6.37 14.58
C HIS A 208 28.44 -6.75 14.31
N ARG A 209 28.16 -7.31 13.12
CA ARG A 209 26.80 -7.69 12.72
C ARG A 209 26.08 -8.46 13.84
N PRO A 210 24.82 -8.11 14.14
CA PRO A 210 24.15 -8.67 15.30
C PRO A 210 23.71 -10.09 14.96
N GLU A 211 24.25 -11.06 15.69
CA GLU A 211 23.94 -12.50 15.57
C GLU A 211 23.47 -13.08 16.91
N GLY A 212 22.78 -14.22 16.87
CA GLY A 212 22.33 -14.94 18.07
C GLY A 212 21.53 -14.07 19.05
N GLU A 213 21.93 -14.05 20.33
CA GLU A 213 21.26 -13.26 21.38
C GLU A 213 21.33 -11.74 21.12
N GLN A 214 22.40 -11.26 20.50
CA GLN A 214 22.56 -9.84 20.17
C GLN A 214 21.56 -9.42 19.07
N ALA A 215 21.28 -10.29 18.09
CA ALA A 215 20.23 -10.07 17.10
C ALA A 215 18.86 -9.95 17.76
N MET A 216 18.54 -10.84 18.70
CA MET A 216 17.27 -10.80 19.43
C MET A 216 17.11 -9.52 20.26
N LEU A 217 18.17 -9.07 20.94
CA LEU A 217 18.16 -7.81 21.67
C LEU A 217 17.97 -6.61 20.71
N THR A 218 18.71 -6.61 19.60
CA THR A 218 18.59 -5.55 18.57
C THR A 218 17.18 -5.49 18.02
N LYS A 219 16.54 -6.65 17.78
CA LYS A 219 15.13 -6.73 17.36
C LYS A 219 14.21 -6.06 18.38
N GLN A 220 14.36 -6.39 19.67
CA GLN A 220 13.51 -5.80 20.72
C GLN A 220 13.71 -4.28 20.86
N LEU A 221 14.94 -3.80 20.76
CA LEU A 221 15.25 -2.37 20.78
C LEU A 221 14.63 -1.66 19.55
N LEU A 222 14.75 -2.26 18.36
CA LEU A 222 14.10 -1.75 17.15
C LEU A 222 12.57 -1.72 17.29
N THR A 223 11.97 -2.78 17.83
CA THR A 223 10.52 -2.84 18.06
C THR A 223 10.05 -1.76 19.04
N ILE A 224 10.84 -1.43 20.07
CA ILE A 224 10.54 -0.30 20.96
C ILE A 224 10.51 1.00 20.15
N VAL A 225 11.57 1.28 19.38
CA VAL A 225 11.68 2.52 18.59
C VAL A 225 10.58 2.61 17.54
N GLU A 226 10.31 1.51 16.82
CA GLU A 226 9.23 1.39 15.85
C GLU A 226 7.88 1.68 16.52
N THR A 227 7.60 1.08 17.68
CA THR A 227 6.36 1.32 18.43
C THR A 227 6.22 2.78 18.88
N VAL A 228 7.33 3.44 19.24
CA VAL A 228 7.32 4.87 19.55
C VAL A 228 7.02 5.70 18.29
N LEU A 229 7.64 5.40 17.15
CA LEU A 229 7.45 6.15 15.91
C LEU A 229 6.07 5.94 15.29
N CYS A 230 5.50 4.73 15.40
CA CYS A 230 4.15 4.38 14.98
C CYS A 230 3.08 4.78 16.03
N TRP A 231 3.46 5.45 17.12
CA TRP A 231 2.55 5.76 18.20
C TRP A 231 1.46 6.74 17.78
N GLY A 232 0.20 6.31 17.77
CA GLY A 232 -0.95 7.19 17.51
C GLY A 232 -1.10 8.24 18.63
N GLN A 233 -0.61 9.45 18.39
CA GLN A 233 -0.70 10.53 19.38
C GLN A 233 -2.14 10.99 19.59
N VAL A 234 -2.46 11.26 20.85
CA VAL A 234 -3.76 11.82 21.22
C VAL A 234 -3.86 13.28 20.77
N SER A 235 -4.81 13.59 19.88
CA SER A 235 -5.06 14.97 19.46
C SER A 235 -5.72 15.78 20.60
N PRO A 236 -5.21 16.97 20.95
CA PRO A 236 -5.75 17.79 22.03
C PRO A 236 -7.10 18.46 21.72
N LEU A 237 -7.55 18.47 20.46
CA LEU A 237 -8.70 19.26 19.99
C LEU A 237 -9.94 18.43 19.60
N LEU A 238 -9.96 17.12 19.86
CA LEU A 238 -11.05 16.26 19.38
C LEU A 238 -12.30 16.26 20.29
N PRO A 239 -13.50 16.53 19.75
CA PRO A 239 -14.76 16.34 20.46
C PRO A 239 -14.99 14.86 20.81
N LYS A 240 -15.62 14.61 21.97
CA LYS A 240 -16.03 13.26 22.43
C LYS A 240 -16.95 12.50 21.44
N ARG A 241 -17.43 13.12 20.37
CA ARG A 241 -18.29 12.48 19.34
C ARG A 241 -17.51 11.72 18.26
N LEU A 242 -16.18 11.88 18.17
CA LEU A 242 -15.32 11.22 17.17
C LEU A 242 -14.57 10.00 17.71
N ILE A 243 -15.08 9.37 18.77
CA ILE A 243 -14.45 8.22 19.44
C ILE A 243 -14.28 7.03 18.47
N GLY A 244 -15.31 6.70 17.68
CA GLY A 244 -15.24 5.61 16.69
C GLY A 244 -14.28 5.86 15.52
N ALA A 245 -13.96 7.13 15.21
CA ALA A 245 -12.96 7.45 14.19
C ALA A 245 -11.54 7.12 14.67
N PHE A 246 -11.28 7.17 15.98
CA PHE A 246 -10.00 6.75 16.55
C PHE A 246 -9.86 5.23 16.61
N GLU A 247 -10.97 4.50 16.80
CA GLU A 247 -11.02 3.03 16.69
C GLU A 247 -10.63 2.61 15.27
N ALA A 248 -11.25 3.20 14.24
CA ALA A 248 -10.90 2.91 12.84
C ALA A 248 -9.44 3.23 12.48
N ILE A 249 -8.83 4.24 13.11
CA ILE A 249 -7.39 4.58 12.91
C ILE A 249 -6.48 3.58 13.65
N TYR A 250 -6.91 3.06 14.80
CA TYR A 250 -6.16 2.04 15.54
C TYR A 250 -6.30 0.63 14.97
N GLU A 251 -7.43 0.36 14.32
CA GLU A 251 -7.75 -0.90 13.64
C GLU A 251 -7.33 -0.88 12.16
N SER A 252 -6.85 0.25 11.62
CA SER A 252 -6.31 0.29 10.27
C SER A 252 -4.93 -0.37 10.19
N ASP A 253 -4.70 -1.17 9.15
CA ASP A 253 -3.40 -1.82 8.89
C ASP A 253 -2.26 -0.83 8.57
N THR A 254 -2.59 0.44 8.30
CA THR A 254 -1.60 1.49 8.03
C THR A 254 -1.25 2.29 9.27
N ALA A 255 0.03 2.29 9.64
CA ALA A 255 0.50 3.11 10.75
C ALA A 255 0.21 4.62 10.54
N PRO A 256 -0.23 5.34 11.60
CA PRO A 256 -0.54 6.77 11.52
C PRO A 256 0.72 7.58 11.23
N ALA A 257 0.53 8.80 10.72
CA ALA A 257 1.65 9.72 10.48
C ALA A 257 2.35 10.12 11.78
N LEU A 258 3.67 10.28 11.72
CA LEU A 258 4.49 10.74 12.84
C LEU A 258 4.19 12.21 13.17
N ARG A 259 3.23 12.41 14.07
CA ARG A 259 2.84 13.73 14.59
C ARG A 259 3.40 13.90 15.98
N LEU A 260 4.38 14.80 16.14
CA LEU A 260 5.01 15.07 17.43
C LEU A 260 4.69 16.50 17.92
N ASN A 261 4.72 16.68 19.23
CA ASN A 261 4.58 18.00 19.86
C ASN A 261 5.93 18.74 19.96
N SER A 262 5.91 19.99 20.40
CA SER A 262 7.11 20.85 20.45
C SER A 262 8.22 20.35 21.37
N SER A 263 7.91 19.51 22.37
CA SER A 263 8.91 18.97 23.30
C SER A 263 9.86 18.00 22.62
N TRP A 264 9.55 17.51 21.43
CA TRP A 264 10.40 16.59 20.66
C TRP A 264 11.43 17.29 19.77
N ARG A 265 11.36 18.63 19.61
CA ARG A 265 12.21 19.38 18.67
C ARG A 265 13.71 19.16 18.89
N ASP A 266 14.17 19.17 20.14
CA ASP A 266 15.58 18.95 20.51
C ASP A 266 16.06 17.51 20.28
N THR A 267 15.18 16.59 19.88
CA THR A 267 15.52 15.20 19.60
C THR A 267 15.29 14.88 18.12
N ILE A 268 14.06 15.04 17.61
CA ILE A 268 13.71 14.59 16.26
C ILE A 268 14.37 15.40 15.14
N LEU A 269 14.71 16.67 15.40
CA LEU A 269 15.32 17.55 14.41
C LEU A 269 16.86 17.51 14.43
N GLN A 270 17.47 16.67 15.27
CA GLN A 270 18.92 16.48 15.27
C GLN A 270 19.36 15.79 13.97
N PRO A 271 20.23 16.39 13.14
CA PRO A 271 20.64 15.80 11.88
C PRO A 271 21.29 14.41 12.02
N GLU A 272 21.97 14.19 13.14
CA GLU A 272 22.64 12.94 13.51
C GLU A 272 21.63 11.81 13.74
N LEU A 273 20.41 12.12 14.18
CA LEU A 273 19.38 11.13 14.43
C LEU A 273 18.97 10.44 13.12
N ILE A 274 18.66 11.22 12.08
CA ILE A 274 18.29 10.68 10.77
C ILE A 274 19.45 9.87 10.18
N SER A 275 20.68 10.40 10.29
CA SER A 275 21.88 9.69 9.87
C SER A 275 21.97 8.31 10.54
N LEU A 276 21.77 8.26 11.86
CA LEU A 276 21.80 7.04 12.64
C LEU A 276 20.74 6.01 12.21
N PHE A 277 19.52 6.42 11.86
CA PHE A 277 18.49 5.48 11.41
C PHE A 277 18.83 4.85 10.05
N PHE A 278 19.42 5.62 9.14
CA PHE A 278 19.93 5.07 7.88
C PHE A 278 21.11 4.12 8.14
N ASP A 279 22.02 4.46 9.06
CA ASP A 279 23.12 3.59 9.47
C ASP A 279 22.62 2.29 10.12
N ILE A 280 21.61 2.38 10.98
CA ILE A 280 20.94 1.22 11.61
C ILE A 280 20.36 0.30 10.54
N HIS A 281 19.59 0.84 9.58
CA HIS A 281 19.00 0.03 8.52
C HIS A 281 20.09 -0.64 7.68
N MET A 282 21.11 0.11 7.26
CA MET A 282 22.28 -0.41 6.54
C MET A 282 23.01 -1.51 7.30
N TYR A 283 23.06 -1.41 8.63
CA TYR A 283 23.69 -2.39 9.51
C TYR A 283 22.89 -3.70 9.60
N VAL A 284 21.56 -3.64 9.59
CA VAL A 284 20.69 -4.80 9.85
C VAL A 284 20.00 -5.38 8.60
N ARG A 285 20.09 -4.71 7.45
CA ARG A 285 19.33 -5.06 6.23
C ARG A 285 19.49 -6.50 5.72
N CYS A 286 20.61 -7.16 6.01
CA CYS A 286 20.81 -8.56 5.62
C CYS A 286 20.04 -9.57 6.48
N ASN A 287 19.43 -9.15 7.60
CA ASN A 287 18.62 -9.99 8.46
C ASN A 287 17.14 -9.61 8.33
N SER A 288 16.33 -10.48 7.74
CA SER A 288 14.91 -10.19 7.46
C SER A 288 14.08 -9.87 8.70
N GLU A 289 14.43 -10.42 9.87
CA GLU A 289 13.71 -10.12 11.11
C GLU A 289 14.00 -8.72 11.66
N LEU A 290 15.12 -8.10 11.25
CA LEU A 290 15.56 -6.78 11.70
C LEU A 290 15.33 -5.70 10.64
N ALA A 291 15.44 -6.08 9.37
CA ALA A 291 15.27 -5.19 8.23
C ALA A 291 13.88 -4.53 8.26
N ASN A 292 12.82 -5.31 8.47
CA ASN A 292 11.44 -4.81 8.46
C ASN A 292 11.21 -3.71 9.53
N PRO A 293 11.44 -3.95 10.84
CA PRO A 293 11.32 -2.89 11.87
C PRO A 293 12.16 -1.64 11.57
N SER A 294 13.39 -1.81 11.09
CA SER A 294 14.27 -0.68 10.76
C SER A 294 13.75 0.14 9.58
N MET A 295 13.18 -0.52 8.57
CA MET A 295 12.56 0.13 7.42
C MET A 295 11.28 0.86 7.82
N THR A 296 10.44 0.26 8.67
CA THR A 296 9.25 0.94 9.23
C THR A 296 9.66 2.24 9.94
N CYS A 297 10.76 2.24 10.71
CA CYS A 297 11.27 3.45 11.34
C CYS A 297 11.61 4.54 10.31
N LEU A 298 12.31 4.18 9.21
CA LEU A 298 12.63 5.12 8.14
C LEU A 298 11.38 5.69 7.46
N VAL A 299 10.39 4.83 7.17
CA VAL A 299 9.08 5.23 6.61
C VAL A 299 8.36 6.21 7.53
N GLN A 300 8.35 5.95 8.84
CA GLN A 300 7.70 6.85 9.81
C GLN A 300 8.40 8.21 9.88
N LEU A 301 9.73 8.23 9.86
CA LEU A 301 10.51 9.47 9.85
C LEU A 301 10.27 10.31 8.59
N ALA A 302 9.91 9.69 7.46
CA ALA A 302 9.46 10.39 6.24
C ALA A 302 8.07 11.05 6.38
N SER A 303 7.31 10.72 7.42
CA SER A 303 5.94 11.24 7.65
C SER A 303 5.85 12.34 8.71
N LEU A 304 7.01 12.88 9.13
CA LEU A 304 7.09 13.87 10.21
C LEU A 304 6.20 15.09 9.91
N SER A 305 5.22 15.32 10.79
CA SER A 305 4.23 16.38 10.63
C SER A 305 3.78 16.97 11.98
N GLY A 306 2.95 18.01 11.93
CA GLY A 306 2.40 18.67 13.11
C GLY A 306 3.26 19.83 13.63
N VAL A 307 3.02 20.20 14.90
CA VAL A 307 3.53 21.45 15.50
C VAL A 307 5.05 21.45 15.65
N VAL A 308 5.67 20.27 15.70
CA VAL A 308 7.13 20.12 15.80
C VAL A 308 7.88 20.78 14.64
N VAL A 309 7.32 20.71 13.43
CA VAL A 309 7.84 21.28 12.16
C VAL A 309 6.93 22.38 11.61
N SER A 310 6.28 23.14 12.49
CA SER A 310 5.38 24.25 12.10
C SER A 310 6.10 25.42 11.42
N ASP A 311 7.39 25.60 11.69
CA ASP A 311 8.25 26.55 10.98
C ASP A 311 8.68 25.93 9.64
N SER A 312 8.36 26.60 8.53
CA SER A 312 8.66 26.11 7.18
C SER A 312 10.16 25.88 6.96
N ASN A 313 11.02 26.71 7.55
CA ASN A 313 12.46 26.59 7.42
C ASN A 313 12.97 25.30 8.09
N LEU A 314 12.48 24.99 9.30
CA LEU A 314 12.82 23.76 10.00
C LEU A 314 12.34 22.52 9.24
N LYS A 315 11.13 22.59 8.66
CA LYS A 315 10.58 21.50 7.86
C LYS A 315 11.41 21.25 6.60
N GLN A 316 11.88 22.32 5.96
CA GLN A 316 12.76 22.24 4.79
C GLN A 316 14.13 21.64 5.12
N GLN A 317 14.79 22.13 6.16
CA GLN A 317 16.08 21.59 6.60
C GLN A 317 16.00 20.10 6.97
N TYR A 318 14.90 19.69 7.62
CA TYR A 318 14.65 18.28 7.93
C TYR A 318 14.52 17.44 6.65
N LEU A 319 13.72 17.90 5.68
CA LEU A 319 13.55 17.23 4.40
C LEU A 319 14.87 17.08 3.65
N GLU A 320 15.65 18.17 3.55
CA GLU A 320 16.94 18.18 2.87
C GLU A 320 17.90 17.15 3.49
N ASN A 321 17.99 17.11 4.82
CA ASN A 321 18.83 16.10 5.50
C ASN A 321 18.32 14.67 5.25
N TYR A 322 17.01 14.44 5.33
CA TYR A 322 16.41 13.13 5.08
C TYR A 322 16.68 12.65 3.65
N VAL A 323 16.36 13.48 2.65
CA VAL A 323 16.55 13.15 1.23
C VAL A 323 18.02 12.89 0.92
N ASN A 324 18.95 13.70 1.45
CA ASN A 324 20.37 13.48 1.24
C ASN A 324 20.84 12.12 1.79
N ARG A 325 20.36 11.70 2.97
CA ARG A 325 20.70 10.38 3.53
C ARG A 325 20.04 9.23 2.76
N PHE A 326 18.80 9.41 2.35
CA PHE A 326 18.09 8.45 1.53
C PHE A 326 18.79 8.23 0.18
N LEU A 327 19.18 9.30 -0.52
CA LEU A 327 19.91 9.22 -1.78
C LEU A 327 21.29 8.58 -1.60
N ASN A 328 21.98 8.88 -0.50
CA ASN A 328 23.25 8.22 -0.19
C ASN A 328 23.06 6.70 -0.03
N MET A 329 22.03 6.26 0.69
CA MET A 329 21.69 4.84 0.80
C MET A 329 21.44 4.22 -0.58
N MET A 330 20.59 4.84 -1.38
CA MET A 330 20.24 4.36 -2.74
C MET A 330 21.45 4.29 -3.68
N SER A 331 22.45 5.17 -3.50
CA SER A 331 23.67 5.15 -4.33
C SER A 331 24.63 4.02 -3.97
N ASN A 332 24.59 3.51 -2.74
CA ASN A 332 25.52 2.50 -2.24
C ASN A 332 24.94 1.08 -2.27
N VAL A 333 23.64 0.95 -2.56
CA VAL A 333 22.89 -0.29 -2.37
C VAL A 333 21.90 -0.51 -3.49
N GLN A 334 21.87 -1.74 -4.00
CA GLN A 334 20.72 -2.25 -4.74
C GLN A 334 19.64 -2.72 -3.76
N PRO A 335 18.42 -2.16 -3.81
CA PRO A 335 17.32 -2.62 -2.99
C PRO A 335 17.02 -4.10 -3.23
N VAL A 336 16.85 -4.86 -2.15
CA VAL A 336 16.32 -6.22 -2.23
C VAL A 336 14.80 -6.13 -2.37
N GLU A 337 14.17 -7.13 -3.00
CA GLU A 337 12.72 -7.26 -3.16
C GLU A 337 11.93 -6.88 -1.89
N ARG A 338 12.33 -7.41 -0.72
CA ARG A 338 11.67 -7.14 0.57
C ARG A 338 11.79 -5.70 1.06
N GLU A 339 12.77 -4.94 0.58
CA GLU A 339 12.94 -3.51 0.92
C GLU A 339 12.06 -2.61 0.03
N MET A 340 11.60 -3.12 -1.12
CA MET A 340 10.96 -2.30 -2.16
C MET A 340 9.67 -1.65 -1.66
N LEU A 341 8.86 -2.38 -0.88
CA LEU A 341 7.63 -1.86 -0.32
C LEU A 341 7.90 -0.67 0.63
N GLY A 342 8.91 -0.80 1.49
CA GLY A 342 9.31 0.27 2.41
C GLY A 342 9.87 1.49 1.68
N ILE A 343 10.66 1.27 0.62
CA ILE A 343 11.19 2.36 -0.22
C ILE A 343 10.04 3.10 -0.94
N ALA A 344 9.08 2.37 -1.51
CA ALA A 344 7.91 2.96 -2.15
C ALA A 344 7.07 3.77 -1.15
N ASP A 345 6.93 3.27 0.08
CA ASP A 345 6.28 4.00 1.16
C ASP A 345 7.05 5.25 1.59
N ILE A 346 8.38 5.25 1.61
CA ILE A 346 9.17 6.48 1.87
C ILE A 346 8.79 7.57 0.86
N TYR A 347 8.83 7.27 -0.44
CA TYR A 347 8.45 8.23 -1.48
C TYR A 347 7.01 8.74 -1.28
N ARG A 348 6.08 7.83 -1.02
CA ARG A 348 4.68 8.17 -0.78
C ARG A 348 4.51 9.09 0.42
N ARG A 349 5.19 8.81 1.53
CA ARG A 349 5.16 9.65 2.74
C ARG A 349 5.79 11.01 2.49
N LEU A 350 6.92 11.08 1.80
CA LEU A 350 7.56 12.36 1.46
C LEU A 350 6.61 13.26 0.65
N VAL A 351 6.00 12.74 -0.41
CA VAL A 351 5.04 13.51 -1.23
C VAL A 351 3.75 13.83 -0.48
N GLN A 352 3.28 12.95 0.41
CA GLN A 352 2.07 13.18 1.21
C GLN A 352 2.25 14.27 2.28
N PHE A 353 3.42 14.37 2.92
CA PHE A 353 3.62 15.21 4.11
C PHE A 353 4.43 16.48 3.86
N PHE A 354 5.16 16.60 2.76
CA PHE A 354 5.89 17.80 2.37
C PHE A 354 5.23 18.46 1.16
N THR A 355 5.31 19.78 1.06
CA THR A 355 4.61 20.51 -0.01
C THR A 355 5.26 20.23 -1.37
N PRO A 356 4.51 20.28 -2.49
CA PRO A 356 5.05 20.02 -3.82
C PRO A 356 6.31 20.84 -4.14
N ALA A 357 6.33 22.13 -3.78
CA ALA A 357 7.48 23.01 -3.98
C ALA A 357 8.75 22.55 -3.24
N MET A 358 8.61 21.96 -2.05
CA MET A 358 9.76 21.44 -1.26
C MET A 358 10.32 20.16 -1.88
N ILE A 359 9.43 19.28 -2.37
CA ILE A 359 9.83 18.06 -3.09
C ILE A 359 10.53 18.44 -4.40
N ALA A 360 10.00 19.40 -5.15
CA ALA A 360 10.58 19.88 -6.39
C ALA A 360 11.95 20.58 -6.20
N ALA A 361 12.18 21.20 -5.04
CA ALA A 361 13.45 21.80 -4.67
C ALA A 361 14.52 20.77 -4.22
N SER A 362 14.16 19.50 -4.04
CA SER A 362 15.10 18.44 -3.67
C SER A 362 16.02 18.06 -4.85
N PRO A 363 17.18 17.40 -4.61
CA PRO A 363 18.07 16.99 -5.69
C PRO A 363 17.37 16.12 -6.74
N LEU A 364 17.61 16.38 -8.03
CA LEU A 364 16.95 15.69 -9.14
C LEU A 364 17.18 14.17 -9.14
N ALA A 365 18.25 13.70 -8.49
CA ALA A 365 18.50 12.29 -8.23
C ALA A 365 17.34 11.58 -7.50
N LEU A 366 16.54 12.30 -6.72
CA LEU A 366 15.33 11.76 -6.09
C LEU A 366 14.28 11.36 -7.14
N LEU A 367 14.02 12.23 -8.11
CA LEU A 367 13.11 11.93 -9.22
C LEU A 367 13.67 10.83 -10.12
N GLN A 368 14.97 10.85 -10.41
CA GLN A 368 15.64 9.82 -11.21
C GLN A 368 15.52 8.43 -10.56
N ASN A 369 15.81 8.34 -9.25
CA ASN A 369 15.66 7.08 -8.51
C ASN A 369 14.20 6.61 -8.47
N LEU A 370 13.24 7.52 -8.28
CA LEU A 370 11.81 7.19 -8.36
C LEU A 370 11.47 6.57 -9.72
N THR A 371 11.93 7.17 -10.81
CA THR A 371 11.75 6.64 -12.17
C THR A 371 12.33 5.25 -12.33
N THR A 372 13.62 5.07 -12.00
CA THR A 372 14.30 3.79 -12.15
C THR A 372 13.63 2.69 -11.33
N LEU A 373 13.26 2.97 -10.08
CA LEU A 373 12.58 2.00 -9.21
C LEU A 373 11.16 1.69 -9.72
N THR A 374 10.42 2.69 -10.19
CA THR A 374 9.09 2.47 -10.80
C THR A 374 9.21 1.56 -12.01
N CYS A 375 10.17 1.82 -12.91
CA CYS A 375 10.44 0.97 -14.08
C CYS A 375 10.86 -0.45 -13.68
N HIS A 376 11.60 -0.62 -12.58
CA HIS A 376 11.95 -1.93 -12.06
C HIS A 376 10.71 -2.67 -11.51
N CYS A 377 9.86 -2.00 -10.73
CA CYS A 377 8.62 -2.57 -10.22
C CYS A 377 7.61 -2.92 -11.33
N ILE A 378 7.55 -2.15 -12.42
CA ILE A 378 6.73 -2.48 -13.60
C ILE A 378 7.14 -3.84 -14.19
N ARG A 379 8.46 -4.06 -14.35
CA ARG A 379 8.98 -5.34 -14.85
C ARG A 379 8.69 -6.48 -13.87
N GLY A 380 8.95 -6.25 -12.58
CA GLY A 380 8.66 -7.24 -11.53
C GLY A 380 7.18 -7.60 -11.41
N SER A 381 6.28 -6.63 -11.54
CA SER A 381 4.83 -6.88 -11.42
C SER A 381 4.28 -7.76 -12.54
N VAL A 382 4.83 -7.64 -13.75
CA VAL A 382 4.40 -8.44 -14.91
C VAL A 382 4.83 -9.90 -14.74
N ILE A 383 6.01 -10.12 -14.15
CA ILE A 383 6.46 -11.47 -13.76
C ILE A 383 5.55 -12.05 -12.68
N GLU A 384 5.21 -11.30 -11.63
CA GLU A 384 4.29 -11.76 -10.56
C GLU A 384 2.89 -12.12 -11.11
N GLU A 385 2.37 -11.36 -12.07
CA GLU A 385 1.09 -11.66 -12.73
C GLU A 385 1.12 -13.02 -13.44
N GLY A 386 2.29 -13.46 -13.92
CA GLY A 386 2.46 -14.76 -14.58
C GLY A 386 2.62 -15.95 -13.63
N VAL A 387 3.16 -15.73 -12.43
CA VAL A 387 3.46 -16.81 -11.45
C VAL A 387 2.37 -16.95 -10.38
N ASN A 388 1.48 -15.95 -10.22
CA ASN A 388 0.41 -15.91 -9.22
C ASN A 388 0.90 -16.12 -7.77
N ASP A 389 2.06 -15.54 -7.45
CA ASP A 389 2.75 -15.66 -6.16
C ASP A 389 2.67 -14.35 -5.33
N ASP A 390 3.43 -14.27 -4.24
CA ASP A 390 3.65 -13.08 -3.38
C ASP A 390 3.59 -11.75 -4.16
N THR A 391 2.86 -10.76 -3.62
CA THR A 391 2.45 -9.53 -4.35
C THR A 391 3.36 -8.32 -4.13
N VAL A 392 4.65 -8.56 -3.84
CA VAL A 392 5.57 -7.51 -3.39
C VAL A 392 5.78 -6.44 -4.45
N TRP A 393 6.00 -6.84 -5.71
CA TRP A 393 6.23 -5.95 -6.85
C TRP A 393 4.95 -5.20 -7.23
N ARG A 394 3.81 -5.89 -7.30
CA ARG A 394 2.51 -5.26 -7.57
C ARG A 394 2.13 -4.21 -6.52
N GLU A 395 2.27 -4.54 -5.24
CA GLU A 395 1.96 -3.61 -4.17
C GLU A 395 2.96 -2.44 -4.14
N SER A 396 4.25 -2.70 -4.34
CA SER A 396 5.26 -1.64 -4.45
C SER A 396 5.01 -0.71 -5.63
N LEU A 397 4.66 -1.27 -6.80
CA LEU A 397 4.29 -0.48 -7.99
C LEU A 397 3.09 0.42 -7.70
N ASN A 398 2.06 -0.10 -7.04
CA ASN A 398 0.89 0.69 -6.67
C ASN A 398 1.27 1.89 -5.78
N ARG A 399 2.15 1.70 -4.79
CA ARG A 399 2.65 2.78 -3.93
C ARG A 399 3.48 3.82 -4.70
N PHE A 400 4.30 3.39 -5.66
CA PHE A 400 5.02 4.31 -6.55
C PHE A 400 4.05 5.08 -7.46
N LEU A 401 3.06 4.42 -8.04
CA LEU A 401 2.08 5.07 -8.91
C LEU A 401 1.23 6.08 -8.14
N HIS A 402 0.86 5.82 -6.88
CA HIS A 402 0.24 6.83 -6.03
C HIS A 402 1.12 8.07 -5.84
N THR A 403 2.44 7.88 -5.72
CA THR A 403 3.42 8.98 -5.68
C THR A 403 3.40 9.75 -7.00
N TRP A 404 3.50 9.04 -8.14
CA TRP A 404 3.43 9.66 -9.47
C TRP A 404 2.15 10.44 -9.71
N SER A 405 1.00 9.89 -9.29
CA SER A 405 -0.30 10.54 -9.40
C SER A 405 -0.28 11.93 -8.75
N SER A 406 0.33 12.06 -7.58
CA SER A 406 0.47 13.37 -6.93
C SER A 406 1.41 14.29 -7.74
N LEU A 407 2.60 13.79 -8.10
CA LEU A 407 3.62 14.58 -8.81
C LEU A 407 3.16 15.10 -10.18
N VAL A 408 2.34 14.35 -10.92
CA VAL A 408 1.86 14.78 -12.24
C VAL A 408 0.65 15.72 -12.16
N HIS A 409 -0.12 15.71 -11.08
CA HIS A 409 -1.27 16.62 -10.93
C HIS A 409 -0.92 17.92 -10.19
N ASP A 410 0.19 17.95 -9.45
CA ASP A 410 0.65 19.13 -8.72
C ASP A 410 1.18 20.24 -9.65
N THR A 411 0.58 21.43 -9.55
CA THR A 411 0.98 22.61 -10.34
C THR A 411 2.14 23.40 -9.71
N ASP A 412 2.27 23.35 -8.39
CA ASP A 412 3.34 24.00 -7.61
C ASP A 412 4.58 23.10 -7.42
N GLY A 413 4.61 21.93 -8.07
CA GLY A 413 5.66 20.92 -7.95
C GLY A 413 6.74 21.03 -9.02
N TYR A 414 7.16 19.88 -9.56
CA TYR A 414 8.13 19.84 -10.65
C TYR A 414 7.55 20.50 -11.91
N SER A 415 8.41 21.21 -12.66
CA SER A 415 8.00 21.76 -13.96
C SER A 415 7.70 20.63 -14.97
N ASN A 416 6.82 20.90 -15.94
CA ASN A 416 6.52 19.94 -17.02
C ASN A 416 7.79 19.52 -17.80
N GLU A 417 8.74 20.43 -17.99
CA GLU A 417 10.02 20.15 -18.66
C GLU A 417 10.87 19.16 -17.86
N THR A 418 10.89 19.30 -16.53
CA THR A 418 11.61 18.39 -15.64
C THR A 418 10.97 17.00 -15.59
N LEU A 419 9.64 16.92 -15.64
CA LEU A 419 8.90 15.65 -15.61
C LEU A 419 8.93 14.91 -16.94
N GLN A 420 9.14 15.60 -18.06
CA GLN A 420 8.96 15.04 -19.40
C GLN A 420 9.75 13.73 -19.62
N ASN A 421 11.07 13.74 -19.44
CA ASN A 421 11.91 12.56 -19.65
C ASN A 421 11.62 11.41 -18.66
N PRO A 422 11.51 11.67 -17.34
CA PRO A 422 11.05 10.68 -16.36
C PRO A 422 9.72 10.01 -16.75
N CYS A 423 8.74 10.80 -17.19
CA CYS A 423 7.43 10.29 -17.60
C CYS A 423 7.52 9.43 -18.87
N ILE A 424 8.34 9.84 -19.85
CA ILE A 424 8.60 9.04 -21.06
C ILE A 424 9.18 7.67 -20.69
N GLU A 425 10.13 7.61 -19.77
CA GLU A 425 10.78 6.36 -19.37
C GLU A 425 9.80 5.39 -18.69
N VAL A 426 8.99 5.87 -17.74
CA VAL A 426 7.97 5.06 -17.06
C VAL A 426 6.92 4.57 -18.06
N PHE A 427 6.43 5.45 -18.93
CA PHE A 427 5.46 5.10 -19.95
C PHE A 427 5.99 4.04 -20.92
N ASN A 428 7.19 4.25 -21.48
CA ASN A 428 7.81 3.31 -22.41
C ASN A 428 8.04 1.95 -21.75
N THR A 429 8.49 1.93 -20.49
CA THR A 429 8.70 0.67 -19.76
C THR A 429 7.39 -0.08 -19.59
N TYR A 430 6.32 0.59 -19.16
CA TYR A 430 5.01 -0.03 -19.03
C TYR A 430 4.50 -0.58 -20.37
N LEU A 431 4.60 0.20 -21.43
CA LEU A 431 4.18 -0.20 -22.77
C LEU A 431 4.98 -1.42 -23.27
N GLN A 432 6.31 -1.41 -23.13
CA GLN A 432 7.18 -2.50 -23.55
C GLN A 432 6.87 -3.81 -22.81
N CYS A 433 6.61 -3.76 -21.51
CA CYS A 433 6.25 -4.96 -20.75
C CYS A 433 4.92 -5.58 -21.18
N ARG A 434 4.04 -4.81 -21.82
CA ARG A 434 2.72 -5.25 -22.28
C ARG A 434 2.69 -5.68 -23.74
N LEU A 435 3.75 -5.52 -24.51
CA LEU A 435 3.81 -5.88 -25.93
C LEU A 435 4.63 -7.13 -26.20
N ALA A 436 4.25 -7.91 -27.20
CA ALA A 436 5.04 -9.04 -27.67
C ALA A 436 6.34 -8.58 -28.38
N PRO A 437 7.38 -9.44 -28.44
CA PRO A 437 8.55 -9.20 -29.28
C PRO A 437 8.16 -8.94 -30.74
N PRO A 438 8.87 -8.06 -31.47
CA PRO A 438 10.14 -7.41 -31.11
C PRO A 438 10.00 -6.08 -30.34
N ASP A 439 8.79 -5.54 -30.20
CA ASP A 439 8.56 -4.20 -29.65
C ASP A 439 8.45 -4.20 -28.11
N GLY A 440 8.31 -5.37 -27.49
CA GLY A 440 8.21 -5.54 -26.05
C GLY A 440 8.73 -6.89 -25.54
N THR A 441 8.43 -7.18 -24.27
CA THR A 441 8.95 -8.33 -23.52
C THR A 441 7.87 -9.32 -23.09
N ARG A 442 6.60 -9.11 -23.45
CA ARG A 442 5.48 -10.00 -23.08
C ARG A 442 5.75 -11.42 -23.58
N GLY A 443 5.71 -12.40 -22.66
CA GLY A 443 5.94 -13.82 -22.96
C GLY A 443 7.42 -14.23 -23.08
N THR A 444 8.38 -13.34 -22.82
CA THR A 444 9.82 -13.69 -22.80
C THR A 444 10.33 -14.10 -21.42
N GLU A 445 9.48 -13.98 -20.40
CA GLU A 445 9.86 -14.06 -18.98
C GLU A 445 9.76 -15.49 -18.43
N SER A 446 9.15 -16.43 -19.17
CA SER A 446 8.92 -17.84 -18.80
C SER A 446 9.82 -18.81 -19.59
N ASN A 447 11.14 -18.77 -19.36
CA ASN A 447 12.07 -19.78 -19.89
C ASN A 447 12.20 -21.04 -19.00
N ASP A 448 11.52 -21.08 -17.84
CA ASP A 448 11.52 -22.21 -16.91
C ASP A 448 10.13 -22.88 -16.90
N GLY A 449 9.83 -23.66 -17.96
CA GLY A 449 9.02 -24.89 -17.93
C GLY A 449 7.61 -24.94 -17.31
N CYS A 450 7.07 -23.88 -16.71
CA CYS A 450 5.75 -23.84 -16.10
C CYS A 450 4.74 -23.25 -17.09
N ASN A 451 4.46 -23.99 -18.15
CA ASN A 451 3.25 -23.77 -18.93
C ASN A 451 2.09 -24.54 -18.29
N ASP A 452 0.93 -23.89 -18.26
CA ASP A 452 -0.39 -24.40 -17.85
C ASP A 452 -0.66 -24.51 -16.34
N ASP A 453 -0.55 -23.39 -15.62
CA ASP A 453 -1.52 -23.16 -14.54
C ASP A 453 -2.76 -22.53 -15.20
N ILE A 454 -3.81 -23.34 -15.28
CA ILE A 454 -5.16 -22.94 -15.66
C ILE A 454 -5.51 -21.71 -14.81
N LYS A 455 -5.65 -20.53 -15.43
CA LYS A 455 -6.23 -19.36 -14.76
C LYS A 455 -7.58 -19.81 -14.19
N ASP A 456 -7.72 -19.82 -12.87
CA ASP A 456 -9.02 -20.06 -12.22
C ASP A 456 -10.06 -19.13 -12.86
N ASP A 457 -11.17 -19.71 -13.31
CA ASP A 457 -12.26 -19.14 -14.13
C ASP A 457 -13.06 -18.00 -13.44
N ILE A 458 -12.41 -17.12 -12.68
CA ILE A 458 -12.94 -15.81 -12.36
C ILE A 458 -12.23 -14.82 -13.29
N GLU A 459 -12.67 -14.75 -14.54
CA GLU A 459 -12.26 -13.71 -15.48
C GLU A 459 -12.75 -12.35 -14.94
N GLU A 460 -12.02 -11.77 -14.00
CA GLU A 460 -12.13 -10.34 -13.71
C GLU A 460 -11.81 -9.58 -15.00
N ASP A 461 -12.71 -8.68 -15.39
CA ASP A 461 -12.53 -7.79 -16.54
C ASP A 461 -11.16 -7.10 -16.43
N GLU A 462 -10.20 -7.42 -17.31
CA GLU A 462 -8.82 -6.92 -17.25
C GLU A 462 -8.77 -5.39 -17.24
N ARG A 463 -9.72 -4.74 -17.92
CA ARG A 463 -9.90 -3.28 -17.91
C ARG A 463 -10.16 -2.73 -16.50
N LYS A 464 -10.90 -3.47 -15.67
CA LYS A 464 -11.16 -3.11 -14.26
C LYS A 464 -9.95 -3.43 -13.39
N HIS A 465 -9.34 -4.60 -13.58
CA HIS A 465 -8.17 -5.03 -12.83
C HIS A 465 -7.01 -4.02 -12.96
N HIS A 466 -6.74 -3.55 -14.18
CA HIS A 466 -5.67 -2.60 -14.46
C HIS A 466 -6.09 -1.12 -14.44
N SER A 467 -7.36 -0.81 -14.14
CA SER A 467 -7.92 0.55 -14.26
C SER A 467 -7.10 1.59 -13.48
N ASN A 468 -6.79 1.31 -12.20
CA ASN A 468 -6.04 2.24 -11.34
C ASN A 468 -4.62 2.49 -11.87
N VAL A 469 -3.94 1.45 -12.33
CA VAL A 469 -2.59 1.55 -12.88
C VAL A 469 -2.61 2.36 -14.17
N LEU A 470 -3.49 2.00 -15.10
CA LEU A 470 -3.58 2.65 -16.41
C LEU A 470 -4.04 4.11 -16.33
N LEU A 471 -4.90 4.45 -15.37
CA LEU A 471 -5.29 5.84 -15.08
C LEU A 471 -4.04 6.71 -14.82
N ILE A 472 -3.12 6.20 -13.99
CA ILE A 472 -1.90 6.92 -13.61
C ILE A 472 -0.89 6.90 -14.75
N ILE A 473 -0.71 5.77 -15.46
CA ILE A 473 0.13 5.70 -16.67
C ILE A 473 -0.35 6.68 -17.74
N GLY A 474 -1.66 6.83 -17.91
CA GLY A 474 -2.27 7.83 -18.80
C GLY A 474 -1.93 9.26 -18.38
N ALA A 475 -2.00 9.57 -17.08
CA ALA A 475 -1.60 10.88 -16.54
C ALA A 475 -0.11 11.16 -16.73
N ILE A 476 0.76 10.16 -16.54
CA ILE A 476 2.19 10.22 -16.82
C ILE A 476 2.42 10.50 -18.31
N ALA A 477 1.76 9.77 -19.21
CA ALA A 477 1.89 9.92 -20.65
C ALA A 477 1.49 11.34 -21.13
N ARG A 478 0.48 11.95 -20.49
CA ARG A 478 0.05 13.32 -20.78
C ARG A 478 1.08 14.40 -20.44
N LYS A 479 2.13 14.10 -19.66
CA LYS A 479 3.26 15.02 -19.47
C LYS A 479 4.25 15.05 -20.63
N ALA A 480 4.19 14.06 -21.52
CA ALA A 480 4.99 14.00 -22.74
C ALA A 480 4.13 13.64 -23.97
N PRO A 481 3.07 14.42 -24.27
CA PRO A 481 2.04 14.02 -25.22
C PRO A 481 2.61 13.81 -26.64
N ALA A 482 3.59 14.60 -27.06
CA ALA A 482 4.23 14.45 -28.37
C ALA A 482 4.88 13.07 -28.56
N HIS A 483 5.67 12.62 -27.58
CA HIS A 483 6.36 11.33 -27.63
C HIS A 483 5.36 10.17 -27.49
N CYS A 484 4.52 10.21 -26.47
CA CYS A 484 3.58 9.13 -26.17
C CYS A 484 2.55 8.94 -27.28
N CYS A 485 2.01 10.03 -27.84
CA CYS A 485 1.07 9.98 -28.96
C CYS A 485 1.74 9.40 -30.22
N HIS A 486 2.98 9.79 -30.51
CA HIS A 486 3.72 9.28 -31.66
C HIS A 486 3.93 7.77 -31.58
N ILE A 487 4.41 7.26 -30.42
CA ILE A 487 4.65 5.82 -30.25
C ILE A 487 3.34 5.03 -30.33
N LEU A 488 2.30 5.46 -29.62
CA LEU A 488 0.99 4.80 -29.66
C LEU A 488 0.46 4.74 -31.09
N PHE A 489 0.58 5.83 -31.85
CA PHE A 489 0.13 5.88 -33.24
C PHE A 489 0.94 4.94 -34.13
N SER A 490 2.28 4.93 -34.00
CA SER A 490 3.15 4.08 -34.80
C SER A 490 2.83 2.59 -34.58
N LEU A 491 2.69 2.18 -33.32
CA LEU A 491 2.36 0.80 -32.96
C LEU A 491 0.94 0.44 -33.42
N LEU A 492 -0.05 1.29 -33.13
CA LEU A 492 -1.44 1.05 -33.50
C LEU A 492 -1.60 0.94 -35.02
N GLN A 493 -0.91 1.79 -35.79
CA GLN A 493 -0.95 1.74 -37.25
C GLN A 493 -0.31 0.45 -37.80
N ASP A 494 0.85 0.04 -37.29
CA ASP A 494 1.48 -1.22 -37.70
C ASP A 494 0.57 -2.42 -37.39
N ARG A 495 0.05 -2.52 -36.17
CA ARG A 495 -0.85 -3.61 -35.76
C ARG A 495 -2.18 -3.58 -36.53
N SER A 496 -2.73 -2.40 -36.82
CA SER A 496 -3.90 -2.20 -37.69
C SER A 496 -3.67 -2.75 -39.11
N LYS A 497 -2.52 -2.46 -39.72
CA LYS A 497 -2.15 -2.98 -41.05
C LYS A 497 -2.00 -4.49 -41.04
N ARG A 498 -1.34 -5.05 -40.01
CA ARG A 498 -1.21 -6.51 -39.84
C ARG A 498 -2.58 -7.18 -39.68
N LEU A 499 -3.45 -6.63 -38.83
CA LEU A 499 -4.80 -7.16 -38.61
C LEU A 499 -5.59 -7.19 -39.92
N LYS A 500 -5.57 -6.08 -40.69
CA LYS A 500 -6.20 -6.02 -42.01
C LYS A 500 -5.70 -7.12 -42.93
N GLY A 501 -4.38 -7.31 -43.00
CA GLY A 501 -3.75 -8.34 -43.83
C GLY A 501 -4.21 -9.75 -43.45
N HIS A 502 -4.21 -10.09 -42.16
CA HIS A 502 -4.68 -11.40 -41.67
C HIS A 502 -6.16 -11.62 -42.00
N LEU A 503 -7.03 -10.64 -41.71
CA LEU A 503 -8.46 -10.74 -42.00
C LEU A 503 -8.74 -10.92 -43.50
N GLN A 504 -8.01 -10.22 -44.37
CA GLN A 504 -8.12 -10.37 -45.83
C GLN A 504 -7.68 -11.76 -46.30
N LEU A 505 -6.56 -12.27 -45.79
CA LEU A 505 -6.07 -13.61 -46.14
C LEU A 505 -7.02 -14.72 -45.68
N MET A 506 -7.62 -14.57 -44.49
CA MET A 506 -8.65 -15.47 -43.97
C MET A 506 -9.92 -15.44 -44.81
N HIS A 507 -10.42 -14.25 -45.16
CA HIS A 507 -11.58 -14.11 -46.04
C HIS A 507 -11.35 -14.75 -47.43
N MET A 508 -10.12 -14.68 -47.95
CA MET A 508 -9.74 -15.33 -49.21
C MET A 508 -9.47 -16.84 -49.08
N GLY A 509 -9.61 -17.44 -47.89
CA GLY A 509 -9.33 -18.86 -47.62
C GLY A 509 -7.85 -19.24 -47.75
N LYS A 510 -6.93 -18.25 -47.75
CA LYS A 510 -5.49 -18.44 -47.96
C LYS A 510 -4.70 -18.63 -46.66
N MET A 511 -5.35 -18.48 -45.51
CA MET A 511 -4.76 -18.67 -44.19
C MET A 511 -5.63 -19.65 -43.40
N PRO A 512 -5.08 -20.79 -42.96
CA PRO A 512 -5.81 -21.71 -42.10
C PRO A 512 -5.97 -21.12 -40.70
N VAL A 513 -7.09 -21.44 -40.04
CA VAL A 513 -7.42 -21.02 -38.66
C VAL A 513 -6.33 -21.45 -37.66
N SER A 514 -5.50 -22.44 -38.01
CA SER A 514 -4.35 -22.92 -37.22
C SER A 514 -3.17 -21.94 -37.13
N SER A 515 -3.17 -20.81 -37.84
CA SER A 515 -2.19 -19.72 -37.64
C SER A 515 -2.51 -18.86 -36.40
N GLY A 516 -3.25 -19.43 -35.43
CA GLY A 516 -3.92 -18.74 -34.34
C GLY A 516 -2.97 -18.00 -33.39
N GLU A 517 -1.78 -18.53 -33.10
CA GLU A 517 -0.86 -17.92 -32.13
C GLU A 517 -0.41 -16.50 -32.52
N GLN A 518 -0.08 -16.28 -33.80
CA GLN A 518 0.31 -14.95 -34.30
C GLN A 518 -0.86 -13.96 -34.24
N LEU A 519 -2.08 -14.45 -34.49
CA LEU A 519 -3.28 -13.63 -34.42
C LEU A 519 -3.71 -13.33 -32.98
N ILE A 520 -3.57 -14.28 -32.06
CA ILE A 520 -3.81 -14.11 -30.63
C ILE A 520 -2.82 -13.09 -30.06
N SER A 521 -1.52 -13.24 -30.35
CA SER A 521 -0.50 -12.27 -29.96
C SER A 521 -0.79 -10.86 -30.50
N LEU A 522 -1.26 -10.76 -31.74
CA LEU A 522 -1.70 -9.50 -32.35
C LEU A 522 -2.94 -8.91 -31.67
N PHE A 523 -3.92 -9.74 -31.29
CA PHE A 523 -5.10 -9.29 -30.58
C PHE A 523 -4.76 -8.76 -29.18
N GLU A 524 -3.89 -9.45 -28.46
CA GLU A 524 -3.38 -8.99 -27.16
C GLU A 524 -2.58 -7.68 -27.29
N ASP A 525 -1.71 -7.56 -28.31
CA ASP A 525 -0.99 -6.30 -28.58
C ASP A 525 -1.98 -5.15 -28.82
N LEU A 526 -2.99 -5.37 -29.67
CA LEU A 526 -4.02 -4.36 -29.93
C LEU A 526 -4.84 -4.04 -28.68
N HIS A 527 -5.18 -5.04 -27.89
CA HIS A 527 -5.90 -4.87 -26.62
C HIS A 527 -5.13 -3.93 -25.68
N TRP A 528 -3.85 -4.20 -25.41
CA TRP A 528 -3.02 -3.35 -24.56
C TRP A 528 -2.80 -1.95 -25.12
N ILE A 529 -2.49 -1.82 -26.42
CA ILE A 529 -2.30 -0.51 -27.05
C ILE A 529 -3.58 0.33 -26.94
N LEU A 530 -4.74 -0.26 -27.18
CA LEU A 530 -6.02 0.45 -27.11
C LEU A 530 -6.39 0.82 -25.66
N MET A 531 -6.13 -0.05 -24.68
CA MET A 531 -6.34 0.29 -23.26
C MET A 531 -5.48 1.49 -22.83
N ILE A 532 -4.19 1.46 -23.16
CA ILE A 532 -3.26 2.55 -22.86
C ILE A 532 -3.66 3.83 -23.62
N THR A 533 -4.07 3.70 -24.89
CA THR A 533 -4.56 4.83 -25.70
C THR A 533 -5.81 5.46 -25.09
N GLY A 534 -6.77 4.64 -24.63
CA GLY A 534 -7.98 5.13 -23.96
C GLY A 534 -7.66 5.98 -22.74
N HIS A 535 -6.80 5.48 -21.85
CA HIS A 535 -6.38 6.21 -20.66
C HIS A 535 -5.45 7.39 -20.92
N PHE A 536 -4.73 7.42 -22.05
CA PHE A 536 -4.00 8.59 -22.51
C PHE A 536 -4.94 9.71 -22.96
N LEU A 537 -5.94 9.36 -23.78
CA LEU A 537 -6.88 10.30 -24.41
C LEU A 537 -7.96 10.81 -23.45
N ALA A 538 -8.47 9.96 -22.56
CA ALA A 538 -9.63 10.25 -21.72
C ALA A 538 -9.47 9.68 -20.31
N VAL A 539 -10.36 10.11 -19.41
CA VAL A 539 -10.46 9.61 -18.04
C VAL A 539 -11.76 8.83 -17.91
N ASP A 540 -11.68 7.58 -17.44
CA ASP A 540 -12.86 6.74 -17.17
C ASP A 540 -13.38 7.08 -15.77
N CYS A 541 -14.33 8.03 -15.69
CA CYS A 541 -14.97 8.43 -14.43
C CYS A 541 -16.29 7.71 -14.19
N THR A 542 -16.69 7.58 -12.93
CA THR A 542 -17.99 7.04 -12.51
C THR A 542 -19.15 7.99 -12.84
N GLU A 543 -20.36 7.43 -12.93
CA GLU A 543 -21.60 8.17 -13.21
C GLU A 543 -21.78 9.40 -12.27
N GLY A 544 -21.96 10.59 -12.84
CA GLY A 544 -22.34 11.82 -12.11
C GLY A 544 -21.39 13.01 -12.26
N GLU A 545 -20.17 12.82 -12.75
CA GLU A 545 -19.24 13.92 -13.05
C GLU A 545 -19.22 14.27 -14.54
N THR A 546 -19.07 15.55 -14.87
CA THR A 546 -18.87 15.98 -16.26
C THR A 546 -17.46 15.62 -16.71
N VAL A 547 -17.35 14.68 -17.64
CA VAL A 547 -16.05 14.23 -18.17
C VAL A 547 -15.52 15.25 -19.18
N MET A 548 -14.26 15.61 -19.03
CA MET A 548 -13.60 16.66 -19.80
C MET A 548 -12.42 16.09 -20.58
N ILE A 549 -12.10 16.67 -21.73
CA ILE A 549 -10.85 16.40 -22.45
C ILE A 549 -9.68 16.83 -21.54
N PRO A 550 -8.68 15.96 -21.30
CA PRO A 550 -7.54 16.33 -20.49
C PRO A 550 -6.84 17.60 -21.03
N PRO A 551 -6.54 18.59 -20.17
CA PRO A 551 -6.03 19.89 -20.61
C PRO A 551 -4.68 19.79 -21.32
N GLU A 552 -3.85 18.81 -20.98
CA GLU A 552 -2.59 18.57 -21.68
C GLU A 552 -2.79 18.18 -23.15
N ILE A 553 -3.87 17.46 -23.46
CA ILE A 553 -4.20 17.02 -24.81
C ILE A 553 -4.70 18.20 -25.66
N ILE A 554 -5.54 19.06 -25.08
CA ILE A 554 -6.00 20.30 -25.74
C ILE A 554 -4.80 21.18 -26.07
N ARG A 555 -3.94 21.43 -25.07
CA ARG A 555 -2.74 22.26 -25.24
C ARG A 555 -1.80 21.67 -26.28
N TYR A 556 -1.64 20.35 -26.33
CA TYR A 556 -0.82 19.69 -27.33
C TYR A 556 -1.36 19.93 -28.75
N SER A 557 -2.66 19.67 -28.98
CA SER A 557 -3.30 19.92 -30.29
C SER A 557 -3.20 21.38 -30.73
N LEU A 558 -3.37 22.33 -29.81
CA LEU A 558 -3.20 23.77 -30.09
C LEU A 558 -1.79 24.12 -30.57
N LEU A 559 -0.76 23.49 -29.99
CA LEU A 559 0.65 23.72 -30.34
C LEU A 559 1.06 23.08 -31.67
N GLU A 560 0.42 21.98 -32.08
CA GLU A 560 0.75 21.30 -33.33
C GLU A 560 0.39 22.13 -34.57
N ASN A 561 -0.60 23.01 -34.48
CA ASN A 561 -1.10 23.85 -35.60
C ASN A 561 -1.35 23.04 -36.89
N ALA A 562 -2.00 21.88 -36.73
CA ALA A 562 -2.26 20.95 -37.82
C ALA A 562 -3.27 21.48 -38.85
N ASN A 563 -3.24 20.93 -40.06
CA ASN A 563 -4.21 21.28 -41.11
C ASN A 563 -5.56 20.60 -40.83
N ILE A 564 -6.61 21.42 -40.66
CA ILE A 564 -7.96 20.95 -40.34
C ILE A 564 -8.52 20.03 -41.44
N ASP A 565 -8.43 20.42 -42.71
CA ASP A 565 -8.97 19.64 -43.84
C ASP A 565 -8.24 18.31 -44.00
N ALA A 566 -6.90 18.31 -43.92
CA ALA A 566 -6.12 17.07 -43.92
C ALA A 566 -6.51 16.16 -42.75
N SER A 567 -6.73 16.73 -41.57
CA SER A 567 -7.09 15.98 -40.37
C SER A 567 -8.48 15.37 -40.45
N LEU A 568 -9.46 16.11 -40.98
CA LEU A 568 -10.82 15.60 -41.20
C LEU A 568 -10.83 14.50 -42.26
N ARG A 569 -10.11 14.67 -43.38
CA ARG A 569 -9.98 13.64 -44.43
C ARG A 569 -9.32 12.37 -43.89
N TYR A 570 -8.34 12.51 -43.01
CA TYR A 570 -7.71 11.36 -42.36
C TYR A 570 -8.69 10.63 -41.44
N LEU A 571 -9.43 11.38 -40.61
CA LEU A 571 -10.42 10.85 -39.67
C LEU A 571 -11.49 10.01 -40.38
N VAL A 572 -12.02 10.49 -41.50
CA VAL A 572 -13.06 9.77 -42.27
C VAL A 572 -12.50 8.62 -43.14
N GLY A 573 -11.18 8.54 -43.27
CA GLY A 573 -10.50 7.51 -44.06
C GLY A 573 -10.35 7.82 -45.55
N ASP A 574 -10.63 9.06 -45.98
CA ASP A 574 -10.42 9.53 -47.36
C ASP A 574 -8.92 9.66 -47.69
N SER A 575 -8.10 10.01 -46.68
CA SER A 575 -6.63 10.04 -46.78
C SER A 575 -6.00 9.04 -45.82
N ILE A 576 -4.95 8.37 -46.29
CA ILE A 576 -4.09 7.50 -45.48
C ILE A 576 -2.78 8.21 -45.11
N SER A 577 -2.48 9.36 -45.73
CA SER A 577 -1.27 10.12 -45.38
C SER A 577 -1.45 10.79 -44.02
N PRO A 578 -0.53 10.55 -43.06
CA PRO A 578 -0.53 11.25 -41.78
C PRO A 578 0.05 12.66 -41.88
N ASP A 579 0.47 13.14 -43.06
CA ASP A 579 1.15 14.43 -43.20
C ASP A 579 0.26 15.60 -42.78
N ASN A 580 0.76 16.43 -41.87
CA ASN A 580 0.08 17.62 -41.36
C ASN A 580 -1.31 17.37 -40.74
N VAL A 581 -1.55 16.13 -40.26
CA VAL A 581 -2.75 15.74 -39.52
C VAL A 581 -2.51 15.93 -38.02
N ASP A 582 -3.50 16.42 -37.28
CA ASP A 582 -3.47 16.51 -35.81
C ASP A 582 -3.22 15.13 -35.18
N SER A 583 -2.26 15.02 -34.26
CA SER A 583 -1.81 13.72 -33.77
C SER A 583 -2.88 12.96 -32.99
N VAL A 584 -3.81 13.65 -32.32
CA VAL A 584 -4.93 13.02 -31.63
C VAL A 584 -5.94 12.47 -32.63
N LEU A 585 -6.24 13.22 -33.70
CA LEU A 585 -7.07 12.72 -34.80
C LEU A 585 -6.41 11.54 -35.53
N ARG A 586 -5.07 11.46 -35.58
CA ARG A 586 -4.38 10.28 -36.12
C ARG A 586 -4.70 9.02 -35.31
N LEU A 587 -4.61 9.11 -33.99
CA LEU A 587 -4.94 8.01 -33.09
C LEU A 587 -6.41 7.59 -33.23
N VAL A 588 -7.33 8.54 -33.09
CA VAL A 588 -8.78 8.26 -33.19
C VAL A 588 -9.12 7.70 -34.57
N GLY A 589 -8.52 8.23 -35.64
CA GLY A 589 -8.68 7.72 -36.99
C GLY A 589 -8.28 6.24 -37.10
N GLU A 590 -7.10 5.85 -36.60
CA GLU A 590 -6.67 4.44 -36.61
C GLU A 590 -7.56 3.55 -35.73
N THR A 591 -8.04 4.04 -34.58
CA THR A 591 -9.01 3.32 -33.75
C THR A 591 -10.32 3.05 -34.50
N LEU A 592 -10.89 4.06 -35.17
CA LEU A 592 -12.10 3.92 -35.99
C LEU A 592 -11.89 2.99 -37.19
N ARG A 593 -10.68 2.99 -37.76
CA ARG A 593 -10.29 2.03 -38.80
C ARG A 593 -10.35 0.61 -38.27
N ILE A 594 -9.64 0.29 -37.20
CA ILE A 594 -9.67 -1.06 -36.59
C ILE A 594 -11.11 -1.48 -36.30
N SER A 595 -11.92 -0.59 -35.70
CA SER A 595 -13.34 -0.85 -35.46
C SER A 595 -14.11 -1.23 -36.74
N SER A 596 -13.83 -0.62 -37.88
CA SER A 596 -14.50 -1.01 -39.11
C SER A 596 -13.97 -2.28 -39.74
N TRP A 597 -12.72 -2.66 -39.47
CA TRP A 597 -12.19 -3.94 -39.93
C TRP A 597 -12.84 -5.07 -39.12
N GLU A 598 -13.03 -4.85 -37.81
CA GLU A 598 -13.85 -5.69 -36.94
C GLU A 598 -15.26 -5.85 -37.51
N CYS A 599 -16.00 -4.75 -37.75
CA CYS A 599 -17.37 -4.84 -38.28
C CYS A 599 -17.44 -5.62 -39.60
N ALA A 600 -16.50 -5.34 -40.52
CA ALA A 600 -16.43 -6.05 -41.80
C ALA A 600 -16.13 -7.54 -41.62
N ALA A 601 -15.26 -7.90 -40.66
CA ALA A 601 -14.95 -9.30 -40.33
C ALA A 601 -16.17 -10.02 -39.74
N LEU A 602 -16.90 -9.38 -38.82
CA LEU A 602 -18.12 -9.92 -38.24
C LEU A 602 -19.19 -10.17 -39.31
N ASP A 603 -19.44 -9.19 -40.18
CA ASP A 603 -20.39 -9.32 -41.29
C ASP A 603 -19.95 -10.36 -42.34
N ALA A 604 -18.64 -10.60 -42.48
CA ALA A 604 -18.08 -11.64 -43.34
C ALA A 604 -18.10 -13.04 -42.69
N GLY A 605 -18.67 -13.20 -41.50
CA GLY A 605 -18.78 -14.49 -40.80
C GLY A 605 -17.51 -14.92 -40.05
N LEU A 606 -16.54 -14.01 -39.84
CA LEU A 606 -15.30 -14.29 -39.11
C LEU A 606 -15.44 -14.09 -37.58
N GLY A 607 -16.66 -13.95 -37.06
CA GLY A 607 -16.91 -13.70 -35.63
C GLY A 607 -16.39 -14.79 -34.68
N ALA A 608 -16.29 -16.03 -35.15
CA ALA A 608 -15.71 -17.12 -34.35
C ALA A 608 -14.18 -17.01 -34.18
N VAL A 609 -13.50 -16.19 -35.01
CA VAL A 609 -12.05 -16.00 -34.99
C VAL A 609 -11.66 -14.67 -34.36
N PHE A 610 -12.54 -13.66 -34.41
CA PHE A 610 -12.26 -12.35 -33.84
C PHE A 610 -12.32 -12.38 -32.32
N SER A 611 -11.35 -11.74 -31.65
CA SER A 611 -11.30 -11.70 -30.18
C SER A 611 -12.46 -10.89 -29.58
N PRO A 612 -13.34 -11.51 -28.76
CA PRO A 612 -14.39 -10.77 -28.04
C PRO A 612 -13.82 -9.75 -27.05
N GLU A 613 -12.64 -10.04 -26.48
CA GLU A 613 -11.97 -9.17 -25.52
C GLU A 613 -11.43 -7.89 -26.19
N LEU A 614 -10.91 -8.01 -27.41
CA LEU A 614 -10.57 -6.85 -28.24
C LEU A 614 -11.82 -6.03 -28.60
N SER A 615 -12.93 -6.70 -28.91
CA SER A 615 -14.22 -6.03 -29.20
C SER A 615 -14.76 -5.24 -28.00
N ALA A 616 -14.67 -5.82 -26.80
CA ALA A 616 -15.02 -5.17 -25.55
C ALA A 616 -14.14 -3.94 -25.30
N THR A 617 -12.83 -4.06 -25.50
CA THR A 617 -11.84 -2.97 -25.32
C THR A 617 -12.09 -1.81 -26.27
N MET A 618 -12.37 -2.12 -27.54
CA MET A 618 -12.72 -1.10 -28.54
C MET A 618 -14.01 -0.36 -28.15
N SER A 619 -15.03 -1.09 -27.69
CA SER A 619 -16.28 -0.50 -27.20
C SER A 619 -16.04 0.40 -25.99
N TRP A 620 -15.23 -0.04 -25.03
CA TRP A 620 -14.84 0.70 -23.85
C TRP A 620 -14.09 2.00 -24.20
N LEU A 621 -13.08 1.93 -25.07
CA LEU A 621 -12.30 3.10 -25.50
C LEU A 621 -13.22 4.12 -26.15
N LEU A 622 -14.02 3.69 -27.13
CA LEU A 622 -14.93 4.57 -27.86
C LEU A 622 -15.98 5.19 -26.93
N LYS A 623 -16.40 4.48 -25.87
CA LYS A 623 -17.32 4.99 -24.85
C LYS A 623 -16.67 6.14 -24.07
N ILE A 624 -15.50 5.92 -23.45
CA ILE A 624 -14.85 6.95 -22.63
C ILE A 624 -14.39 8.15 -23.48
N TRP A 625 -13.97 7.89 -24.71
CA TRP A 625 -13.61 8.91 -25.68
C TRP A 625 -14.84 9.73 -26.10
N ALA A 626 -15.93 9.08 -26.50
CA ALA A 626 -17.16 9.77 -26.92
C ALA A 626 -17.70 10.66 -25.81
N ASN A 627 -17.67 10.19 -24.56
CA ASN A 627 -18.14 10.93 -23.40
C ASN A 627 -17.33 12.22 -23.13
N SER A 628 -16.08 12.29 -23.58
CA SER A 628 -15.21 13.47 -23.36
C SER A 628 -15.14 14.38 -24.60
N TYR A 629 -15.12 13.81 -25.81
CA TYR A 629 -14.78 14.51 -27.04
C TYR A 629 -15.97 14.88 -27.93
N LEU A 630 -17.13 14.21 -27.82
CA LEU A 630 -18.29 14.54 -28.65
C LEU A 630 -19.12 15.64 -28.01
N MET A 631 -19.37 16.70 -28.78
CA MET A 631 -20.13 17.89 -28.37
C MET A 631 -19.62 18.52 -27.06
N PRO A 632 -18.31 18.82 -26.95
CA PRO A 632 -17.75 19.43 -25.76
C PRO A 632 -18.44 20.77 -25.49
N GLN A 633 -18.78 21.03 -24.23
CA GLN A 633 -19.43 22.29 -23.83
C GLN A 633 -18.37 23.41 -23.75
N PRO A 634 -18.42 24.45 -24.60
CA PRO A 634 -17.38 25.47 -24.64
C PRO A 634 -17.21 26.23 -23.32
N THR A 635 -18.26 26.31 -22.49
CA THR A 635 -18.25 26.98 -21.18
C THR A 635 -17.36 26.30 -20.15
N LEU A 636 -17.01 25.03 -20.35
CA LEU A 636 -16.22 24.26 -19.39
C LEU A 636 -14.71 24.32 -19.68
N TYR A 637 -14.31 24.85 -20.85
CA TYR A 637 -12.93 24.93 -21.29
C TYR A 637 -12.47 26.38 -21.36
N SER A 638 -11.25 26.67 -20.88
CA SER A 638 -10.63 27.99 -21.05
C SER A 638 -10.15 28.22 -22.49
N GLU A 639 -9.66 27.17 -23.13
CA GLU A 639 -9.19 27.14 -24.51
C GLU A 639 -9.61 25.82 -25.15
N MET A 640 -9.83 25.81 -26.48
CA MET A 640 -10.24 24.61 -27.21
C MET A 640 -9.54 24.57 -28.58
N SER A 641 -9.12 23.37 -29.00
CA SER A 641 -8.50 23.18 -30.32
C SER A 641 -9.51 23.37 -31.44
N ASN A 642 -9.15 24.20 -32.42
CA ASN A 642 -9.96 24.41 -33.63
C ASN A 642 -10.18 23.10 -34.39
N VAL A 643 -9.20 22.19 -34.38
CA VAL A 643 -9.34 20.88 -35.04
C VAL A 643 -10.42 20.05 -34.35
N PHE A 644 -10.46 20.07 -33.01
CA PHE A 644 -11.47 19.35 -32.23
C PHE A 644 -12.87 19.96 -32.38
N GLU A 645 -12.98 21.29 -32.35
CA GLU A 645 -14.23 22.00 -32.64
C GLU A 645 -14.77 21.64 -34.04
N CYS A 646 -13.91 21.67 -35.06
CA CYS A 646 -14.29 21.29 -36.41
C CYS A 646 -14.61 19.80 -36.57
N ALA A 647 -14.00 18.90 -35.79
CA ALA A 647 -14.25 17.47 -35.87
C ALA A 647 -15.48 17.02 -35.06
N TRP A 648 -15.66 17.55 -33.85
CA TRP A 648 -16.57 17.01 -32.83
C TRP A 648 -17.39 18.07 -32.08
N GLY A 649 -17.32 19.35 -32.47
CA GLY A 649 -18.16 20.41 -31.91
C GLY A 649 -19.65 20.22 -32.18
N ARG A 650 -20.52 20.90 -31.41
CA ARG A 650 -21.99 20.75 -31.48
C ARG A 650 -22.58 21.05 -32.88
N GLN A 651 -21.94 21.92 -33.64
CA GLN A 651 -22.38 22.30 -35.00
C GLN A 651 -21.55 21.64 -36.11
N SER A 652 -20.64 20.72 -35.78
CA SER A 652 -19.80 20.04 -36.76
C SER A 652 -20.56 18.90 -37.46
N SER A 653 -20.36 18.78 -38.77
CA SER A 653 -20.78 17.60 -39.54
C SER A 653 -20.02 16.32 -39.15
N GLY A 654 -18.81 16.47 -38.60
CA GLY A 654 -17.99 15.36 -38.11
C GLY A 654 -18.63 14.64 -36.93
N THR A 655 -19.30 15.37 -36.03
CA THR A 655 -20.06 14.81 -34.91
C THR A 655 -21.13 13.83 -35.38
N GLY A 656 -21.95 14.24 -36.35
CA GLY A 656 -23.00 13.38 -36.91
C GLY A 656 -22.44 12.13 -37.60
N TRP A 657 -21.35 12.28 -38.34
CA TRP A 657 -20.65 11.16 -38.98
C TRP A 657 -20.08 10.18 -37.95
N THR A 658 -19.41 10.68 -36.91
CA THR A 658 -18.85 9.84 -35.85
C THR A 658 -19.95 9.12 -35.08
N LEU A 659 -21.02 9.83 -34.69
CA LEU A 659 -22.16 9.24 -33.98
C LEU A 659 -22.77 8.08 -34.78
N ALA A 660 -23.03 8.29 -36.08
CA ALA A 660 -23.57 7.25 -36.95
C ALA A 660 -22.64 6.04 -37.04
N ARG A 661 -21.31 6.26 -37.10
CA ARG A 661 -20.31 5.19 -37.14
C ARG A 661 -20.27 4.37 -35.85
N LEU A 662 -20.30 5.03 -34.70
CA LEU A 662 -20.27 4.37 -33.39
C LEU A 662 -21.55 3.59 -33.10
N VAL A 663 -22.72 4.14 -33.44
CA VAL A 663 -24.00 3.45 -33.32
C VAL A 663 -24.05 2.22 -34.24
N ALA A 664 -23.63 2.36 -35.50
CA ALA A 664 -23.55 1.23 -36.44
C ALA A 664 -22.63 0.13 -35.91
N ARG A 665 -21.45 0.50 -35.39
CA ARG A 665 -20.51 -0.43 -34.77
C ARG A 665 -21.17 -1.21 -33.62
N ALA A 666 -21.73 -0.51 -32.65
CA ALA A 666 -22.31 -1.15 -31.48
C ALA A 666 -23.48 -2.09 -31.86
N ALA A 667 -24.29 -1.69 -32.86
CA ALA A 667 -25.33 -2.56 -33.41
C ALA A 667 -24.75 -3.83 -34.07
N THR A 668 -23.66 -3.72 -34.82
CA THR A 668 -22.95 -4.89 -35.40
C THR A 668 -22.39 -5.80 -34.32
N CYS A 669 -21.75 -5.26 -33.28
CA CYS A 669 -21.25 -6.04 -32.14
C CYS A 669 -22.40 -6.77 -31.42
N LEU A 670 -23.51 -6.09 -31.10
CA LEU A 670 -24.67 -6.72 -30.46
C LEU A 670 -25.36 -7.78 -31.33
N ARG A 671 -25.29 -7.65 -32.66
CA ARG A 671 -25.84 -8.65 -33.58
C ARG A 671 -25.03 -9.94 -33.60
N HIS A 672 -23.69 -9.82 -33.66
CA HIS A 672 -22.81 -10.96 -33.91
C HIS A 672 -22.15 -11.52 -32.66
N LEU A 673 -22.04 -10.74 -31.58
CA LEU A 673 -21.35 -11.11 -30.34
C LEU A 673 -22.28 -11.12 -29.11
N ALA A 674 -23.60 -11.27 -29.32
CA ALA A 674 -24.59 -11.31 -28.23
C ALA A 674 -24.33 -12.45 -27.21
N SER A 675 -23.71 -13.54 -27.65
CA SER A 675 -23.35 -14.68 -26.80
C SER A 675 -22.05 -14.48 -26.01
N GLN A 676 -21.35 -13.35 -26.20
CA GLN A 676 -20.11 -13.00 -25.52
C GLN A 676 -20.38 -11.87 -24.53
N PRO A 677 -20.60 -12.17 -23.23
CA PRO A 677 -21.10 -11.19 -22.26
C PRO A 677 -20.26 -9.90 -22.15
N PRO A 678 -18.90 -9.94 -22.06
CA PRO A 678 -18.10 -8.72 -21.97
C PRO A 678 -18.24 -7.82 -23.20
N ALA A 679 -18.17 -8.40 -24.41
CA ALA A 679 -18.30 -7.65 -25.66
C ALA A 679 -19.68 -7.00 -25.81
N ALA A 680 -20.75 -7.75 -25.50
CA ALA A 680 -22.12 -7.25 -25.55
C ALA A 680 -22.37 -6.15 -24.51
N GLN A 681 -21.85 -6.32 -23.28
CA GLN A 681 -21.99 -5.34 -22.20
C GLN A 681 -21.35 -4.00 -22.58
N HIS A 682 -20.10 -4.01 -23.03
CA HIS A 682 -19.40 -2.76 -23.38
C HIS A 682 -20.00 -2.11 -24.64
N ALA A 683 -20.48 -2.89 -25.61
CA ALA A 683 -21.21 -2.35 -26.77
C ALA A 683 -22.53 -1.67 -26.36
N LEU A 684 -23.26 -2.24 -25.40
CA LEU A 684 -24.47 -1.63 -24.85
C LEU A 684 -24.14 -0.34 -24.07
N GLN A 685 -23.10 -0.34 -23.25
CA GLN A 685 -22.65 0.85 -22.53
C GLN A 685 -22.27 2.00 -23.48
N LEU A 686 -21.61 1.68 -24.60
CA LEU A 686 -21.34 2.65 -25.66
C LEU A 686 -22.65 3.24 -26.21
N LEU A 687 -23.64 2.42 -26.57
CA LEU A 687 -24.94 2.93 -27.06
C LEU A 687 -25.65 3.82 -26.04
N THR A 688 -25.68 3.40 -24.77
CA THR A 688 -26.27 4.18 -23.68
C THR A 688 -25.60 5.54 -23.57
N THR A 689 -24.26 5.59 -23.62
CA THR A 689 -23.48 6.84 -23.56
C THR A 689 -23.82 7.75 -24.74
N LEU A 690 -23.89 7.22 -25.96
CA LEU A 690 -24.22 8.00 -27.16
C LEU A 690 -25.67 8.53 -27.17
N ALA A 691 -26.59 7.84 -26.49
CA ALA A 691 -27.97 8.31 -26.34
C ALA A 691 -28.07 9.48 -25.36
N TYR A 692 -27.29 9.47 -24.27
CA TYR A 692 -27.27 10.57 -23.30
C TYR A 692 -26.58 11.84 -23.79
N ILE A 693 -25.67 11.72 -24.77
CA ILE A 693 -24.96 12.86 -25.38
C ILE A 693 -25.95 13.79 -26.16
N GLN A 694 -27.22 13.41 -26.35
CA GLN A 694 -28.19 14.16 -27.16
C GLN A 694 -28.95 15.31 -26.46
N ASP A 695 -28.79 15.49 -25.14
CA ASP A 695 -29.33 16.64 -24.38
C ASP A 695 -28.24 17.70 -24.12
#